data_AF-A0A1F9VLI0-F1
#
_entry.id   AF-A0A1F9VLI0-F1
#
_cell.length_a   1.000
_cell.length_b   1.000
_cell.length_c   1.000
_cell.angle_alpha   90.00
_cell.angle_beta   90.00
_cell.angle_gamma   90.00
#
_symmetry.space_group_name_H-M   'P 1'
#
loop_
_entity.id
_entity.type
_entity.pdbx_description
1 polymer ?
#
loop_
_entity_poly.entity_id
_entity_poly.type
_entity_poly.pdbx_seq_one_letter_code
_entity_poly.pdbx_strand_id
1 'polypeptide(L)'
;MSVINDKLSAVYAGAVGHRKNMNQKAAKTLLTVKNDILIFISVLAVVFSLAQQSSADFDDLGAGARAIGLGGAYCAIADDPFGFYYNPAGPGLVRQSQLGADYGKLWLGLTDKSDISNSFVGLTLPFMKIKSEAVAGSRDSVSTSSAAAVQVSTAAAVEYRISTVHLFTLSVGWRQFDLMDHYQESSYYLGLSKSVNNKWAYGINLKALTEKYVIDKYLELSPVFDYGKKSSVNAFSVDAGVVYNIMPRLFAGISASDINQPDLGLSSVDRLNSTYRAGIAWKQRDIRWDADCIYRANNWYGATGFEKWFKKLFAIRAGVSMGGRNYAMGSLGFSFDLRPVQIDYVFQLPFSGIKDTSGSHRMSFVYKFGRIVKAELEPGSLEMYYADLKDEVEGLKATLSETESERKRLEEVLIDEATLRIKERIKAAKTEKAYKEDKGDAAVPAAAETRERRETRHVVRKGETLQSIAEKYYNESKYWNEIYQANRDSIGRGGVLKANQVLIIPPITRGETPFSQESTAPRVQPVSPAAVQTQEITPVKTALPGMGQPGAAPAAAPMQIKVIQMGGPAAEQPKTAGPEDKKEAPKAEVLPQEKTEPKKEEPKKSGPRKHIVRPGENLQGIAKKYYNDAGRWKEIYNANKGKFVGGQVKPGQEIKIP
;
A
#
# COMPACT_ATOMS: atom_id res chain seq x y z
N MET A 1 14.96 57.34 -41.26
CA MET A 1 15.12 56.22 -42.21
C MET A 1 16.29 55.31 -41.84
N SER A 2 17.52 55.79 -41.59
CA SER A 2 18.67 54.92 -41.27
C SER A 2 18.51 54.12 -39.96
N VAL A 3 18.00 54.74 -38.89
CA VAL A 3 17.81 54.09 -37.57
C VAL A 3 16.80 52.93 -37.60
N ILE A 4 15.83 52.98 -38.53
CA ILE A 4 14.84 51.91 -38.70
C ILE A 4 15.45 50.73 -39.46
N ASN A 5 16.33 51.00 -40.42
CA ASN A 5 16.99 49.98 -41.24
C ASN A 5 18.03 49.17 -40.42
N ASP A 6 18.75 49.82 -39.50
CA ASP A 6 19.72 49.15 -38.62
C ASP A 6 19.04 48.26 -37.57
N LYS A 7 17.86 48.66 -37.08
CA LYS A 7 17.08 47.81 -36.17
C LYS A 7 16.47 46.59 -36.88
N LEU A 8 16.04 46.75 -38.13
CA LEU A 8 15.53 45.64 -38.95
C LEU A 8 16.63 44.65 -39.34
N SER A 9 17.82 45.14 -39.71
CA SER A 9 18.96 44.27 -40.05
C SER A 9 19.47 43.48 -38.85
N ALA A 10 19.48 44.07 -37.64
CA ALA A 10 19.84 43.38 -36.40
C ALA A 10 18.83 42.29 -36.01
N VAL A 11 17.52 42.55 -36.18
CA VAL A 11 16.46 41.55 -35.94
C VAL A 11 16.55 40.40 -36.96
N TYR A 12 16.84 40.70 -38.23
CA TYR A 12 17.01 39.68 -39.28
C TYR A 12 18.27 38.83 -39.05
N ALA A 13 19.40 39.46 -38.68
CA ALA A 13 20.64 38.76 -38.33
C ALA A 13 20.47 37.87 -37.09
N GLY A 14 19.73 38.35 -36.08
CA GLY A 14 19.35 37.56 -34.89
C GLY A 14 18.48 36.36 -35.23
N ALA A 15 17.47 36.53 -36.10
CA ALA A 15 16.59 35.45 -36.54
C ALA A 15 17.33 34.39 -37.39
N VAL A 16 18.25 34.81 -38.26
CA VAL A 16 19.09 33.91 -39.07
C VAL A 16 20.12 33.16 -38.20
N GLY A 17 20.72 33.84 -37.22
CA GLY A 17 21.61 33.22 -36.23
C GLY A 17 20.89 32.20 -35.34
N HIS A 18 19.66 32.52 -34.90
CA HIS A 18 18.82 31.61 -34.12
C HIS A 18 18.41 30.37 -34.93
N ARG A 19 18.05 30.54 -36.22
CA ARG A 19 17.80 29.41 -37.16
C ARG A 19 19.04 28.55 -37.39
N LYS A 20 20.22 29.15 -37.60
CA LYS A 20 21.48 28.40 -37.78
C LYS A 20 21.84 27.59 -36.53
N ASN A 21 21.70 28.17 -35.33
CA ASN A 21 21.96 27.48 -34.07
C ASN A 21 20.94 26.36 -33.79
N MET A 22 19.66 26.56 -34.13
CA MET A 22 18.66 25.49 -34.08
C MET A 22 18.99 24.35 -35.05
N ASN A 23 19.39 24.66 -36.29
CA ASN A 23 19.75 23.66 -37.29
C ASN A 23 21.02 22.89 -36.87
N GLN A 24 22.01 23.54 -36.27
CA GLN A 24 23.19 22.86 -35.72
C GLN A 24 22.88 22.00 -34.50
N LYS A 25 22.00 22.46 -33.59
CA LYS A 25 21.53 21.63 -32.47
C LYS A 25 20.74 20.41 -32.97
N ALA A 26 19.81 20.62 -33.89
CA ALA A 26 19.04 19.55 -34.50
C ALA A 26 19.95 18.55 -35.24
N ALA A 27 20.94 19.02 -35.99
CA ALA A 27 21.92 18.17 -36.68
C ALA A 27 22.78 17.37 -35.70
N LYS A 28 23.24 17.97 -34.60
CA LYS A 28 23.96 17.25 -33.53
C LYS A 28 23.06 16.20 -32.86
N THR A 29 21.81 16.55 -32.54
CA THR A 29 20.83 15.60 -31.97
C THR A 29 20.55 14.44 -32.93
N LEU A 30 20.37 14.71 -34.22
CA LEU A 30 20.19 13.70 -35.27
C LEU A 30 21.42 12.79 -35.40
N LEU A 31 22.63 13.35 -35.35
CA LEU A 31 23.87 12.57 -35.39
C LEU A 31 24.03 11.67 -34.16
N THR A 32 23.72 12.18 -32.96
CA THR A 32 23.71 11.37 -31.73
C THR A 32 22.69 10.25 -31.80
N VAL A 33 21.46 10.53 -32.25
CA VAL A 33 20.42 9.51 -32.44
C VAL A 33 20.84 8.48 -33.48
N LYS A 34 21.46 8.88 -34.59
CA LYS A 34 22.00 7.97 -35.61
C LYS A 34 23.06 7.03 -35.03
N ASN A 35 24.00 7.56 -34.24
CA ASN A 35 25.04 6.75 -33.60
C ASN A 35 24.47 5.80 -32.55
N ASP A 36 23.53 6.28 -31.73
CA ASP A 36 22.79 5.46 -30.75
C ASP A 36 22.05 4.30 -31.43
N ILE A 37 21.36 4.57 -32.55
CA ILE A 37 20.65 3.56 -33.35
C ILE A 37 21.64 2.54 -33.92
N LEU A 38 22.80 2.96 -34.42
CA LEU A 38 23.83 2.05 -34.92
C LEU A 38 24.37 1.12 -33.81
N ILE A 39 24.59 1.64 -32.60
CA ILE A 39 24.97 0.83 -31.44
C ILE A 39 23.87 -0.18 -31.11
N PHE A 40 22.61 0.24 -31.08
CA PHE A 40 21.48 -0.65 -30.80
C PHE A 40 21.34 -1.76 -31.84
N ILE A 41 21.47 -1.43 -33.13
CA ILE A 41 21.46 -2.42 -34.23
C ILE A 41 22.64 -3.39 -34.11
N SER A 42 23.80 -2.91 -33.65
CA SER A 42 24.99 -3.76 -33.47
C SER A 42 24.78 -4.76 -32.33
N VAL A 43 24.20 -4.32 -31.20
CA VAL A 43 23.80 -5.20 -30.10
C VAL A 43 22.75 -6.21 -30.56
N LEU A 44 21.74 -5.78 -31.32
CA LEU A 44 20.73 -6.65 -31.91
C LEU A 44 21.36 -7.75 -32.78
N ALA A 45 22.27 -7.37 -33.68
CA ALA A 45 22.93 -8.30 -34.59
C ALA A 45 23.77 -9.35 -33.83
N VAL A 46 24.53 -8.94 -32.81
CA VAL A 46 25.32 -9.86 -31.98
C VAL A 46 24.42 -10.86 -31.26
N VAL A 47 23.29 -10.40 -30.68
CA VAL A 47 22.34 -11.26 -29.98
C VAL A 47 21.75 -12.32 -30.90
N PHE A 48 21.36 -11.96 -32.13
CA PHE A 48 20.79 -12.90 -33.11
C PHE A 48 21.82 -13.84 -33.75
N SER A 49 23.11 -13.49 -33.76
CA SER A 49 24.17 -14.32 -34.33
C SER A 49 24.51 -15.55 -33.49
N LEU A 50 24.13 -15.57 -32.21
CA LEU A 50 24.44 -16.64 -31.25
C LEU A 50 23.41 -17.79 -31.25
N ALA A 51 22.49 -17.77 -32.21
CA ALA A 51 21.25 -18.54 -32.14
C ALA A 51 21.33 -19.89 -32.87
N GLN A 52 22.14 -20.85 -32.40
CA GLN A 52 22.12 -22.24 -32.88
C GLN A 52 22.46 -23.28 -31.80
N GLN A 53 21.51 -24.19 -31.53
CA GLN A 53 21.64 -25.63 -31.19
C GLN A 53 20.35 -26.14 -30.49
N SER A 54 20.11 -27.45 -30.57
CA SER A 54 18.90 -28.16 -30.09
C SER A 54 19.09 -28.71 -28.67
N SER A 55 18.20 -28.40 -27.72
CA SER A 55 18.32 -28.84 -26.30
C SER A 55 16.99 -28.63 -25.49
N ALA A 56 16.96 -29.04 -24.21
CA ALA A 56 15.92 -28.87 -23.18
C ALA A 56 15.16 -27.54 -23.18
N ASP A 57 13.93 -27.57 -22.64
CA ASP A 57 13.03 -26.42 -22.64
C ASP A 57 12.31 -26.25 -21.28
N PHE A 58 12.66 -25.22 -20.51
CA PHE A 58 11.77 -24.66 -19.48
C PHE A 58 10.65 -23.90 -20.20
N ASP A 59 9.38 -24.16 -19.92
CA ASP A 59 8.32 -23.50 -20.68
C ASP A 59 8.32 -21.96 -20.49
N ASP A 60 8.24 -21.24 -21.61
CA ASP A 60 8.13 -19.78 -21.66
C ASP A 60 6.66 -19.34 -21.53
N LEU A 61 6.11 -19.56 -20.34
CA LEU A 61 4.70 -19.28 -20.02
C LEU A 61 4.46 -17.82 -19.63
N GLY A 62 5.52 -17.00 -19.58
CA GLY A 62 5.48 -15.61 -19.14
C GLY A 62 5.17 -15.40 -17.66
N ALA A 63 5.30 -14.15 -17.20
CA ALA A 63 5.05 -13.72 -15.84
C ALA A 63 4.15 -12.47 -15.82
N GLY A 64 3.14 -12.45 -14.94
CA GLY A 64 2.24 -11.30 -14.80
C GLY A 64 1.14 -11.23 -15.87
N ALA A 65 -0.10 -11.08 -15.40
CA ALA A 65 -1.31 -10.97 -16.20
C ALA A 65 -1.28 -9.75 -17.14
N ARG A 66 -0.60 -8.66 -16.77
CA ARG A 66 -0.46 -7.48 -17.63
C ARG A 66 0.28 -7.79 -18.93
N ALA A 67 1.48 -8.36 -18.83
CA ALA A 67 2.31 -8.70 -19.99
C ALA A 67 1.62 -9.79 -20.85
N ILE A 68 1.02 -10.76 -20.19
CA ILE A 68 0.24 -11.82 -20.84
C ILE A 68 -1.00 -11.26 -21.57
N GLY A 69 -1.67 -10.26 -21.00
CA GLY A 69 -2.79 -9.54 -21.63
C GLY A 69 -2.40 -8.81 -22.91
N LEU A 70 -1.11 -8.52 -23.09
CA LEU A 70 -0.53 -7.93 -24.30
C LEU A 70 0.01 -9.02 -25.26
N GLY A 71 -0.41 -10.27 -25.11
CA GLY A 71 0.08 -11.39 -25.92
C GLY A 71 1.53 -11.77 -25.60
N GLY A 72 2.10 -11.28 -24.49
CA GLY A 72 3.51 -11.47 -24.16
C GLY A 72 4.46 -10.47 -24.85
N ALA A 73 3.93 -9.46 -25.55
CA ALA A 73 4.71 -8.35 -26.09
C ALA A 73 5.02 -7.34 -24.97
N TYR A 74 6.20 -7.47 -24.36
CA TYR A 74 6.57 -6.72 -23.17
C TYR A 74 8.06 -6.36 -23.08
N CYS A 75 8.87 -6.68 -24.09
CA CYS A 75 10.32 -6.50 -24.07
C CYS A 75 10.73 -5.02 -24.02
N ALA A 76 10.02 -4.13 -24.72
CA ALA A 76 10.40 -2.71 -24.82
C ALA A 76 10.00 -1.84 -23.62
N ILE A 77 8.89 -2.16 -22.92
CA ILE A 77 8.45 -1.44 -21.72
C ILE A 77 8.05 -2.47 -20.65
N ALA A 78 9.05 -3.00 -19.96
CA ALA A 78 8.89 -3.96 -18.86
C ALA A 78 8.92 -3.23 -17.49
N ASP A 79 7.96 -2.32 -17.27
CA ASP A 79 7.96 -1.33 -16.18
C ASP A 79 7.19 -1.76 -14.90
N ASP A 80 7.18 -3.05 -14.57
CA ASP A 80 6.47 -3.63 -13.42
C ASP A 80 7.31 -4.71 -12.69
N PRO A 81 6.83 -5.32 -11.58
CA PRO A 81 7.66 -6.26 -10.80
C PRO A 81 7.80 -7.64 -11.46
N PHE A 82 7.17 -7.87 -12.62
CA PHE A 82 7.32 -9.07 -13.42
C PHE A 82 8.22 -8.82 -14.64
N GLY A 83 8.46 -7.55 -14.98
CA GLY A 83 9.12 -7.12 -16.21
C GLY A 83 10.54 -7.65 -16.40
N PHE A 84 11.29 -7.90 -15.32
CA PHE A 84 12.64 -8.47 -15.43
C PHE A 84 12.65 -9.88 -16.02
N TYR A 85 11.53 -10.61 -16.00
CA TYR A 85 11.38 -11.89 -16.71
C TYR A 85 11.53 -11.70 -18.22
N TYR A 86 10.94 -10.64 -18.78
CA TYR A 86 10.94 -10.37 -20.22
C TYR A 86 12.18 -9.62 -20.67
N ASN A 87 12.58 -8.60 -19.91
CA ASN A 87 13.75 -7.80 -20.18
C ASN A 87 14.39 -7.32 -18.86
N PRO A 88 15.60 -7.80 -18.51
CA PRO A 88 16.33 -7.37 -17.32
C PRO A 88 16.54 -5.85 -17.22
N ALA A 89 16.52 -5.10 -18.33
CA ALA A 89 16.62 -3.64 -18.31
C ALA A 89 15.31 -2.92 -17.93
N GLY A 90 14.16 -3.59 -18.07
CA GLY A 90 12.84 -3.04 -17.81
C GLY A 90 12.67 -2.40 -16.43
N PRO A 91 13.07 -3.08 -15.33
CA PRO A 91 13.01 -2.51 -13.98
C PRO A 91 13.80 -1.21 -13.81
N GLY A 92 14.78 -0.91 -14.68
CA GLY A 92 15.49 0.37 -14.67
C GLY A 92 14.58 1.56 -14.97
N LEU A 93 13.39 1.31 -15.53
CA LEU A 93 12.35 2.31 -15.78
C LEU A 93 11.35 2.44 -14.62
N VAL A 94 11.39 1.54 -13.64
CA VAL A 94 10.49 1.54 -12.49
C VAL A 94 10.88 2.67 -11.53
N ARG A 95 9.90 3.50 -11.18
CA ARG A 95 10.10 4.73 -10.38
C ARG A 95 9.63 4.63 -8.94
N GLN A 96 9.00 3.53 -8.58
CA GLN A 96 8.46 3.30 -7.24
C GLN A 96 8.71 1.84 -6.86
N SER A 97 8.93 1.54 -5.58
CA SER A 97 9.07 0.15 -5.13
C SER A 97 7.78 -0.62 -5.36
N GLN A 98 7.89 -1.85 -5.86
CA GLN A 98 6.74 -2.67 -6.22
C GLN A 98 6.95 -4.11 -5.75
N LEU A 99 5.93 -4.69 -5.13
CA LEU A 99 5.83 -6.12 -4.85
C LEU A 99 4.70 -6.68 -5.72
N GLY A 100 4.98 -7.73 -6.47
CA GLY A 100 4.03 -8.42 -7.34
C GLY A 100 3.87 -9.88 -6.95
N ALA A 101 2.64 -10.38 -7.06
CA ALA A 101 2.33 -11.81 -7.04
C ALA A 101 1.43 -12.14 -8.22
N ASP A 102 1.69 -13.24 -8.90
CA ASP A 102 0.97 -13.74 -10.08
C ASP A 102 0.62 -15.20 -9.85
N TYR A 103 -0.59 -15.58 -10.24
CA TYR A 103 -1.02 -16.98 -10.27
C TYR A 103 -1.85 -17.23 -11.53
N GLY A 104 -1.47 -18.24 -12.28
CA GLY A 104 -2.10 -18.67 -13.51
C GLY A 104 -2.49 -20.14 -13.43
N LYS A 105 -3.76 -20.42 -13.70
CA LYS A 105 -4.24 -21.76 -13.99
C LYS A 105 -4.24 -21.96 -15.50
N LEU A 106 -3.48 -22.94 -15.98
CA LEU A 106 -3.26 -23.12 -17.40
C LEU A 106 -4.20 -24.19 -17.96
N TRP A 107 -4.79 -23.88 -19.12
CA TRP A 107 -5.59 -24.81 -19.92
C TRP A 107 -6.63 -25.58 -19.10
N LEU A 108 -7.56 -24.87 -18.47
CA LEU A 108 -8.59 -25.48 -17.65
C LEU A 108 -9.44 -26.48 -18.44
N GLY A 109 -9.68 -27.66 -17.87
CA GLY A 109 -10.52 -28.69 -18.49
C GLY A 109 -9.79 -29.61 -19.47
N LEU A 110 -8.47 -29.81 -19.31
CA LEU A 110 -7.73 -30.83 -20.06
C LEU A 110 -8.37 -32.22 -19.90
N THR A 111 -8.35 -32.99 -20.98
CA THR A 111 -9.02 -34.31 -21.08
C THR A 111 -8.39 -35.38 -20.17
N ASP A 112 -7.10 -35.25 -19.88
CA ASP A 112 -6.34 -36.12 -18.99
C ASP A 112 -6.52 -35.76 -17.50
N LYS A 113 -7.27 -34.69 -17.21
CA LYS A 113 -7.48 -34.12 -15.87
C LYS A 113 -6.20 -33.59 -15.21
N SER A 114 -5.17 -33.30 -16.00
CA SER A 114 -3.95 -32.68 -15.53
C SER A 114 -4.24 -31.30 -14.92
N ASP A 115 -3.57 -31.03 -13.80
CA ASP A 115 -3.66 -29.77 -13.09
C ASP A 115 -2.34 -29.01 -13.25
N ILE A 116 -2.37 -27.99 -14.12
CA ILE A 116 -1.18 -27.21 -14.47
C ILE A 116 -1.35 -25.78 -13.98
N SER A 117 -0.34 -25.31 -13.25
CA SER A 117 -0.31 -23.94 -12.77
C SER A 117 1.06 -23.30 -12.89
N ASN A 118 1.06 -21.96 -12.95
CA ASN A 118 2.26 -21.15 -12.97
C ASN A 118 2.08 -20.00 -11.99
N SER A 119 3.09 -19.74 -11.18
CA SER A 119 3.07 -18.68 -10.17
C SER A 119 4.36 -17.88 -10.21
N PHE A 120 4.26 -16.61 -9.83
CA PHE A 120 5.41 -15.73 -9.79
C PHE A 120 5.29 -14.73 -8.64
N VAL A 121 6.36 -14.52 -7.89
CA VAL A 121 6.48 -13.44 -6.92
C VAL A 121 7.69 -12.59 -7.29
N GLY A 122 7.51 -11.28 -7.37
CA GLY A 122 8.55 -10.34 -7.78
C GLY A 122 8.61 -9.12 -6.87
N LEU A 123 9.81 -8.70 -6.49
CA LEU A 123 10.06 -7.48 -5.74
C LEU A 123 11.04 -6.61 -6.51
N THR A 124 10.65 -5.36 -6.79
CA THR A 124 11.47 -4.38 -7.49
C THR A 124 11.68 -3.16 -6.61
N LEU A 125 12.94 -2.81 -6.38
CA LEU A 125 13.38 -1.75 -5.47
C LEU A 125 14.28 -0.76 -6.23
N PRO A 126 13.75 0.38 -6.67
CA PRO A 126 14.56 1.42 -7.28
C PRO A 126 15.32 2.20 -6.19
N PHE A 127 16.65 2.20 -6.28
CA PHE A 127 17.53 2.98 -5.41
C PHE A 127 17.86 4.32 -6.03
N MET A 128 17.64 5.38 -5.27
CA MET A 128 17.72 6.75 -5.75
C MET A 128 18.60 7.58 -4.82
N LYS A 129 19.40 8.48 -5.41
CA LYS A 129 20.24 9.43 -4.68
C LYS A 129 19.61 10.82 -4.78
N ILE A 130 19.42 11.47 -3.63
CA ILE A 130 18.97 12.86 -3.57
C ILE A 130 20.21 13.76 -3.75
N LYS A 131 20.15 14.68 -4.71
CA LYS A 131 21.12 15.76 -4.89
C LYS A 131 20.43 17.09 -4.59
N SER A 132 21.06 17.94 -3.78
CA SER A 132 20.65 19.33 -3.60
C SER A 132 21.66 20.23 -4.32
N GLU A 133 21.21 20.97 -5.32
CA GLU A 133 22.02 22.00 -5.97
C GLU A 133 21.51 23.38 -5.57
N ALA A 134 22.43 24.26 -5.16
CA ALA A 134 22.11 25.66 -4.91
C ALA A 134 21.92 26.38 -6.26
N VAL A 135 20.72 26.86 -6.51
CA VAL A 135 20.36 27.69 -7.66
C VAL A 135 20.20 29.13 -7.16
N ALA A 136 20.85 30.06 -7.85
CA ALA A 136 20.64 31.48 -7.57
C ALA A 136 19.21 31.85 -7.98
N GLY A 137 18.37 32.13 -6.99
CA GLY A 137 17.05 32.72 -7.15
C GLY A 137 17.05 34.19 -6.78
N SER A 138 16.07 34.93 -7.26
CA SER A 138 15.76 36.28 -6.81
C SER A 138 14.42 36.23 -6.11
N ARG A 139 14.37 36.57 -4.81
CA ARG A 139 13.10 36.79 -4.11
C ARG A 139 12.80 38.27 -4.18
N ASP A 140 11.74 38.62 -4.90
CA ASP A 140 11.16 39.96 -4.81
C ASP A 140 10.30 40.02 -3.56
N SER A 141 10.70 40.87 -2.61
CA SER A 141 9.87 41.18 -1.45
C SER A 141 9.21 42.54 -1.69
N VAL A 142 7.88 42.53 -1.63
CA VAL A 142 7.05 43.73 -1.74
C VAL A 142 6.61 44.09 -0.33
N SER A 143 7.13 45.21 0.19
CA SER A 143 6.65 45.80 1.43
C SER A 143 5.83 47.04 1.12
N THR A 144 4.62 47.10 1.68
CA THR A 144 3.77 48.29 1.64
C THR A 144 3.99 49.08 2.93
N SER A 145 4.74 50.17 2.86
CA SER A 145 4.73 51.19 3.91
C SER A 145 3.53 52.13 3.69
N SER A 146 2.94 52.62 4.78
CA SER A 146 1.62 53.27 4.81
C SER A 146 1.53 54.67 4.19
N ALA A 147 2.36 55.00 3.19
CA ALA A 147 2.20 56.20 2.39
C ALA A 147 2.87 56.02 1.00
N ALA A 148 2.04 55.78 -0.01
CA ALA A 148 2.23 56.10 -1.43
C ALA A 148 3.46 55.58 -2.23
N ALA A 149 4.33 54.71 -1.70
CA ALA A 149 5.37 54.08 -2.53
C ALA A 149 5.50 52.58 -2.26
N VAL A 150 5.19 51.77 -3.29
CA VAL A 150 5.51 50.34 -3.30
C VAL A 150 7.02 50.20 -3.53
N GLN A 151 7.76 49.83 -2.49
CA GLN A 151 9.17 49.47 -2.65
C GLN A 151 9.27 47.98 -2.97
N VAL A 152 9.72 47.67 -4.19
CA VAL A 152 10.11 46.31 -4.58
C VAL A 152 11.60 46.17 -4.29
N SER A 153 11.96 45.31 -3.35
CA SER A 153 13.36 44.98 -3.10
C SER A 153 13.65 43.56 -3.57
N THR A 154 14.59 43.44 -4.51
CA THR A 154 15.06 42.16 -5.03
C THR A 154 16.20 41.67 -4.16
N ALA A 155 15.93 40.69 -3.29
CA ALA A 155 16.95 40.03 -2.50
C ALA A 155 17.47 38.80 -3.25
N ALA A 156 18.78 38.63 -3.31
CA ALA A 156 19.38 37.39 -3.76
C ALA A 156 18.99 36.28 -2.79
N ALA A 157 18.20 35.30 -3.26
CA ALA A 157 17.79 34.14 -2.47
C ALA A 157 18.45 32.90 -3.06
N VAL A 158 19.17 32.15 -2.25
CA VAL A 158 19.67 30.84 -2.68
C VAL A 158 18.50 29.85 -2.60
N GLU A 159 17.95 29.45 -3.74
CA GLU A 159 16.96 28.38 -3.82
C GLU A 159 17.70 27.05 -3.97
N TYR A 160 17.38 26.06 -3.14
CA TYR A 160 17.93 24.72 -3.29
C TYR A 160 17.05 23.90 -4.23
N ARG A 161 17.55 23.59 -5.43
CA ARG A 161 16.92 22.66 -6.34
C ARG A 161 17.26 21.24 -5.91
N ILE A 162 16.29 20.55 -5.34
CA ILE A 162 16.40 19.14 -4.99
C ILE A 162 16.11 18.34 -6.27
N SER A 163 17.10 17.58 -6.75
CA SER A 163 16.96 16.64 -7.85
C SER A 163 17.22 15.22 -7.37
N THR A 164 16.38 14.28 -7.79
CA THR A 164 16.57 12.86 -7.49
C THR A 164 17.17 12.18 -8.70
N VAL A 165 18.29 11.49 -8.50
CA VAL A 165 18.99 10.74 -9.55
C VAL A 165 18.81 9.25 -9.30
N HIS A 166 18.32 8.53 -10.31
CA HIS A 166 18.23 7.07 -10.29
C HIS A 166 19.62 6.45 -10.28
N LEU A 167 19.94 5.61 -9.29
CA LEU A 167 21.26 5.00 -9.16
C LEU A 167 21.30 3.62 -9.83
N PHE A 168 20.41 2.73 -9.39
CA PHE A 168 20.15 1.40 -9.93
C PHE A 168 18.83 0.87 -9.36
N THR A 169 18.31 -0.20 -9.94
CA THR A 169 17.15 -0.95 -9.44
C THR A 169 17.54 -2.38 -9.17
N LEU A 170 17.24 -2.85 -7.97
CA LEU A 170 17.35 -4.25 -7.58
C LEU A 170 16.02 -4.94 -7.83
N SER A 171 16.05 -6.12 -8.46
CA SER A 171 14.88 -6.98 -8.61
C SER A 171 15.18 -8.35 -8.04
N VAL A 172 14.21 -8.93 -7.33
CA VAL A 172 14.27 -10.30 -6.82
C VAL A 172 12.98 -11.00 -7.25
N GLY A 173 13.09 -12.24 -7.71
CA GLY A 173 11.94 -12.99 -8.20
C GLY A 173 11.99 -14.46 -7.85
N TRP A 174 10.82 -15.06 -7.82
CA TRP A 174 10.65 -16.50 -7.76
C TRP A 174 9.49 -16.90 -8.64
N ARG A 175 9.74 -17.77 -9.62
CA ARG A 175 8.75 -18.41 -10.48
C ARG A 175 8.64 -19.87 -10.09
N GLN A 176 7.43 -20.39 -10.07
CA GLN A 176 7.18 -21.82 -9.93
C GLN A 176 6.13 -22.27 -10.93
N PHE A 177 6.49 -23.26 -11.74
CA PHE A 177 5.55 -24.00 -12.58
C PHE A 177 5.33 -25.37 -11.96
N ASP A 178 4.07 -25.79 -11.91
CA ASP A 178 3.65 -27.03 -11.28
C ASP A 178 2.74 -27.81 -12.23
N LEU A 179 3.10 -29.07 -12.48
CA LEU A 179 2.20 -30.12 -12.88
C LEU A 179 1.93 -30.96 -11.62
N MET A 180 0.74 -30.78 -11.04
CA MET A 180 0.39 -31.29 -9.71
C MET A 180 0.72 -32.78 -9.58
N ASP A 181 1.34 -33.15 -8.46
CA ASP A 181 1.75 -34.52 -8.09
C ASP A 181 2.78 -35.21 -9.01
N HIS A 182 3.32 -34.51 -10.02
CA HIS A 182 4.24 -35.12 -10.99
C HIS A 182 5.55 -34.37 -11.17
N TYR A 183 5.48 -33.05 -11.39
CA TYR A 183 6.64 -32.28 -11.83
C TYR A 183 6.55 -30.82 -11.39
N GLN A 184 7.71 -30.25 -11.04
CA GLN A 184 7.83 -28.87 -10.60
C GLN A 184 9.11 -28.24 -11.16
N GLU A 185 8.97 -27.04 -11.70
CA GLU A 185 10.07 -26.16 -12.08
C GLU A 185 10.10 -24.95 -11.15
N SER A 186 11.28 -24.59 -10.66
CA SER A 186 11.47 -23.39 -9.86
C SER A 186 12.62 -22.56 -10.42
N SER A 187 12.39 -21.24 -10.53
CA SER A 187 13.38 -20.30 -11.01
C SER A 187 13.46 -19.12 -10.04
N TYR A 188 14.63 -18.91 -9.45
CA TYR A 188 14.91 -17.77 -8.57
C TYR A 188 15.71 -16.73 -9.35
N TYR A 189 15.33 -15.46 -9.25
CA TYR A 189 15.90 -14.36 -10.01
C TYR A 189 16.54 -13.34 -9.07
N LEU A 190 17.73 -12.88 -9.43
CA LEU A 190 18.38 -11.71 -8.85
C LEU A 190 18.82 -10.79 -9.98
N GLY A 191 18.18 -9.63 -10.09
CA GLY A 191 18.36 -8.68 -11.18
C GLY A 191 18.92 -7.34 -10.72
N LEU A 192 19.82 -6.78 -11.52
CA LEU A 192 20.31 -5.41 -11.38
C LEU A 192 20.07 -4.67 -12.70
N SER A 193 19.51 -3.47 -12.61
CA SER A 193 19.26 -2.64 -13.78
C SER A 193 19.51 -1.17 -13.50
N LYS A 194 19.76 -0.39 -14.55
CA LYS A 194 20.04 1.03 -14.43
C LYS A 194 19.59 1.77 -15.67
N SER A 195 18.86 2.86 -15.48
CA SER A 195 18.59 3.84 -16.54
C SER A 195 19.67 4.93 -16.58
N VAL A 196 20.09 5.29 -17.79
CA VAL A 196 21.09 6.32 -18.08
C VAL A 196 20.47 7.36 -19.02
N ASN A 197 20.49 8.63 -18.61
CA ASN A 197 20.03 9.78 -19.37
C ASN A 197 18.57 9.72 -19.87
N ASN A 198 17.70 8.92 -19.22
CA ASN A 198 16.31 8.65 -19.65
C ASN A 198 16.17 8.15 -21.10
N LYS A 199 17.29 7.71 -21.70
CA LYS A 199 17.38 7.17 -23.05
C LYS A 199 17.69 5.70 -23.06
N TRP A 200 18.68 5.30 -22.27
CA TRP A 200 19.14 3.94 -22.20
C TRP A 200 18.73 3.32 -20.87
N ALA A 201 18.37 2.05 -20.87
CA ALA A 201 18.36 1.23 -19.67
C ALA A 201 19.07 -0.08 -19.99
N TYR A 202 19.84 -0.56 -19.03
CA TYR A 202 20.58 -1.81 -19.11
C TYR A 202 20.24 -2.66 -17.90
N GLY A 203 20.24 -3.98 -18.04
CA GLY A 203 20.09 -4.86 -16.90
C GLY A 203 20.62 -6.25 -17.15
N ILE A 204 20.88 -6.95 -16.05
CA ILE A 204 21.39 -8.32 -16.00
C ILE A 204 20.61 -9.05 -14.91
N ASN A 205 20.22 -10.30 -15.17
CA ASN A 205 19.69 -11.20 -14.15
C ASN A 205 20.61 -12.41 -13.98
N LEU A 206 20.76 -12.86 -12.74
CA LEU A 206 21.24 -14.18 -12.38
C LEU A 206 20.04 -15.03 -11.99
N LYS A 207 20.00 -16.27 -12.51
CA LYS A 207 18.93 -17.22 -12.25
C LYS A 207 19.48 -18.49 -11.62
N ALA A 208 18.80 -19.00 -10.59
CA ALA A 208 18.97 -20.36 -10.11
C ALA A 208 17.74 -21.17 -10.53
N LEU A 209 17.95 -22.24 -11.29
CA LEU A 209 16.93 -23.10 -11.87
C LEU A 209 16.95 -24.44 -11.13
N THR A 210 15.76 -24.96 -10.86
CA THR A 210 15.57 -26.27 -10.24
C THR A 210 14.44 -26.99 -10.96
N GLU A 211 14.70 -28.22 -11.40
CA GLU A 211 13.67 -29.17 -11.81
C GLU A 211 13.51 -30.24 -10.74
N LYS A 212 12.27 -30.61 -10.44
CA LYS A 212 11.94 -31.64 -9.46
C LYS A 212 10.85 -32.55 -10.00
N TYR A 213 11.06 -33.85 -9.80
CA TYR A 213 10.16 -34.91 -10.23
C TYR A 213 9.65 -35.67 -9.01
N VAL A 214 8.36 -35.99 -9.01
CA VAL A 214 7.77 -36.88 -7.99
C VAL A 214 8.06 -38.31 -8.40
N ILE A 215 8.89 -39.01 -7.61
CA ILE A 215 9.28 -40.38 -7.90
C ILE A 215 8.14 -41.33 -7.51
N ASP A 216 7.57 -42.00 -8.51
CA ASP A 216 6.64 -43.12 -8.32
C ASP A 216 7.36 -44.46 -8.50
N LYS A 217 6.64 -45.57 -8.27
CA LYS A 217 7.20 -46.94 -8.41
C LYS A 217 7.75 -47.22 -9.81
N TYR A 218 7.26 -46.54 -10.85
CA TYR A 218 7.75 -46.68 -12.21
C TYR A 218 9.10 -45.97 -12.36
N LEU A 219 9.23 -44.75 -11.83
CA LEU A 219 10.45 -43.95 -11.85
C LEU A 219 11.54 -44.51 -10.92
N GLU A 220 11.19 -45.21 -9.84
CA GLU A 220 12.14 -45.95 -9.00
C GLU A 220 12.91 -47.04 -9.78
N LEU A 221 12.33 -47.58 -10.85
CA LEU A 221 12.99 -48.57 -11.69
C LEU A 221 13.79 -47.92 -12.84
N SER A 222 13.68 -46.61 -13.00
CA SER A 222 14.29 -45.91 -14.12
C SER A 222 15.76 -45.58 -13.86
N PRO A 223 16.69 -45.99 -14.74
CA PRO A 223 18.10 -45.63 -14.62
C PRO A 223 18.33 -44.12 -14.81
N VAL A 224 17.41 -43.40 -15.46
CA VAL A 224 17.49 -41.94 -15.66
C VAL A 224 17.46 -41.20 -14.31
N PHE A 225 16.68 -41.72 -13.36
CA PHE A 225 16.52 -41.16 -12.02
C PHE A 225 17.42 -41.83 -10.99
N ASP A 226 18.48 -42.53 -11.44
CA ASP A 226 19.36 -43.36 -10.61
C ASP A 226 18.56 -44.28 -9.67
N TYR A 227 17.58 -44.99 -10.26
CA TYR A 227 16.67 -45.89 -9.54
C TYR A 227 15.97 -45.19 -8.35
N GLY A 228 15.45 -43.99 -8.59
CA GLY A 228 14.74 -43.15 -7.61
C GLY A 228 15.63 -42.30 -6.70
N LYS A 229 16.97 -42.39 -6.79
CA LYS A 229 17.89 -41.60 -5.96
C LYS A 229 18.05 -40.15 -6.43
N LYS A 230 17.84 -39.89 -7.72
CA LYS A 230 18.00 -38.57 -8.33
C LYS A 230 16.64 -38.05 -8.81
N SER A 231 16.00 -37.21 -8.00
CA SER A 231 14.68 -36.64 -8.28
C SER A 231 14.70 -35.14 -8.59
N SER A 232 15.87 -34.50 -8.53
CA SER A 232 16.02 -33.08 -8.86
C SER A 232 17.36 -32.74 -9.50
N VAL A 233 17.37 -31.65 -10.26
CA VAL A 233 18.56 -31.06 -10.89
C VAL A 233 18.53 -29.55 -10.68
N ASN A 234 19.70 -28.96 -10.42
CA ASN A 234 19.87 -27.52 -10.27
C ASN A 234 20.84 -26.98 -11.31
N ALA A 235 20.59 -25.78 -11.81
CA ALA A 235 21.50 -25.09 -12.70
C ALA A 235 21.46 -23.57 -12.52
N PHE A 236 22.47 -22.87 -13.04
CA PHE A 236 22.54 -21.40 -12.99
C PHE A 236 22.48 -20.81 -14.38
N SER A 237 21.73 -19.74 -14.55
CA SER A 237 21.55 -19.06 -15.81
C SER A 237 21.80 -17.55 -15.69
N VAL A 238 22.15 -16.91 -16.81
CA VAL A 238 22.36 -15.47 -16.90
C VAL A 238 21.51 -14.89 -18.03
N ASP A 239 20.81 -13.80 -17.73
CA ASP A 239 20.07 -13.00 -18.71
C ASP A 239 20.67 -11.60 -18.80
N ALA A 240 20.56 -10.97 -19.97
CA ALA A 240 20.93 -9.59 -20.19
C ALA A 240 19.90 -8.87 -21.06
N GLY A 241 19.73 -7.58 -20.83
CA GLY A 241 18.75 -6.79 -21.56
C GLY A 241 19.12 -5.33 -21.69
N VAL A 242 18.55 -4.69 -22.71
CA VAL A 242 18.70 -3.27 -23.03
C VAL A 242 17.34 -2.72 -23.44
N VAL A 243 17.03 -1.51 -22.99
CA VAL A 243 15.92 -0.70 -23.52
C VAL A 243 16.47 0.62 -24.02
N TYR A 244 16.04 1.02 -25.21
CA TYR A 244 16.37 2.28 -25.84
C TYR A 244 15.11 3.10 -26.13
N ASN A 245 15.03 4.28 -25.57
CA ASN A 245 13.97 5.27 -25.81
C ASN A 245 14.37 6.13 -27.02
N ILE A 246 13.87 5.75 -28.20
CA ILE A 246 14.23 6.32 -29.51
C ILE A 246 13.72 7.77 -29.59
N MET A 247 12.47 7.98 -29.20
CA MET A 247 11.77 9.27 -29.23
C MET A 247 10.82 9.32 -28.04
N PRO A 248 10.41 10.51 -27.55
CA PRO A 248 9.36 10.59 -26.53
C PRO A 248 8.17 9.73 -26.97
N ARG A 249 7.80 8.73 -26.15
CA ARG A 249 6.72 7.74 -26.37
C ARG A 249 7.09 6.49 -27.17
N LEU A 250 8.25 6.41 -27.82
CA LEU A 250 8.67 5.26 -28.63
C LEU A 250 9.90 4.58 -28.02
N PHE A 251 9.75 3.32 -27.68
CA PHE A 251 10.73 2.50 -26.99
C PHE A 251 11.07 1.28 -27.84
N ALA A 252 12.32 0.85 -27.80
CA ALA A 252 12.77 -0.42 -28.34
C ALA A 252 13.49 -1.21 -27.25
N GLY A 253 13.30 -2.52 -27.22
CA GLY A 253 13.91 -3.41 -26.24
C GLY A 253 14.58 -4.59 -26.91
N ILE A 254 15.71 -5.02 -26.35
CA ILE A 254 16.38 -6.28 -26.68
C ILE A 254 16.64 -7.02 -25.39
N SER A 255 16.36 -8.31 -25.38
CA SER A 255 16.62 -9.18 -24.23
C SER A 255 17.18 -10.51 -24.72
N ALA A 256 18.14 -11.05 -23.99
CA ALA A 256 18.71 -12.36 -24.18
C ALA A 256 18.63 -13.11 -22.85
N SER A 257 17.86 -14.18 -22.82
CA SER A 257 17.69 -15.05 -21.65
C SER A 257 18.42 -16.36 -21.84
N ASP A 258 18.91 -16.94 -20.75
CA ASP A 258 19.60 -18.24 -20.75
C ASP A 258 20.81 -18.26 -21.69
N ILE A 259 21.61 -17.19 -21.62
CA ILE A 259 22.74 -16.94 -22.51
C ILE A 259 23.80 -18.04 -22.40
N ASN A 260 23.99 -18.57 -21.18
CA ASN A 260 24.98 -19.59 -20.88
C ASN A 260 24.46 -21.03 -21.07
N GLN A 261 23.21 -21.23 -21.50
CA GLN A 261 22.60 -22.53 -21.82
C GLN A 261 22.94 -23.63 -20.79
N PRO A 262 22.54 -23.47 -19.51
CA PRO A 262 22.86 -24.44 -18.47
C PRO A 262 22.35 -25.84 -18.79
N ASP A 263 23.06 -26.86 -18.29
CA ASP A 263 22.66 -28.26 -18.36
C ASP A 263 21.70 -28.61 -17.20
N LEU A 264 20.52 -29.11 -17.53
CA LEU A 264 19.48 -29.59 -16.62
C LEU A 264 19.25 -31.11 -16.75
N GLY A 265 20.14 -31.79 -17.46
CA GLY A 265 20.08 -33.23 -17.68
C GLY A 265 20.12 -34.09 -16.42
N LEU A 266 19.19 -35.04 -16.31
CA LEU A 266 19.21 -36.05 -15.25
C LEU A 266 20.26 -37.14 -15.51
N SER A 267 20.29 -37.73 -16.71
CA SER A 267 21.24 -38.78 -17.09
C SER A 267 22.14 -38.42 -18.27
N SER A 268 21.61 -37.67 -19.23
CA SER A 268 22.32 -37.16 -20.39
C SER A 268 22.27 -35.64 -20.38
N VAL A 269 23.29 -35.01 -20.96
CA VAL A 269 23.35 -33.54 -21.11
C VAL A 269 22.08 -33.05 -21.81
N ASP A 270 21.38 -32.13 -21.17
CA ASP A 270 20.18 -31.51 -21.70
C ASP A 270 20.21 -30.01 -21.39
N ARG A 271 20.62 -29.21 -22.39
CA ARG A 271 20.89 -27.77 -22.18
C ARG A 271 19.63 -26.93 -22.32
N LEU A 272 19.52 -25.84 -21.56
CA LEU A 272 18.39 -24.94 -21.72
C LEU A 272 18.54 -24.08 -22.97
N ASN A 273 17.49 -23.98 -23.78
CA ASN A 273 17.45 -23.11 -24.96
C ASN A 273 17.55 -21.61 -24.57
N SER A 274 18.49 -20.89 -25.16
CA SER A 274 18.52 -19.43 -25.09
C SER A 274 17.30 -18.82 -25.77
N THR A 275 16.77 -17.74 -25.20
CA THR A 275 15.65 -16.98 -25.77
C THR A 275 16.08 -15.56 -26.09
N TYR A 276 15.86 -15.12 -27.31
CA TYR A 276 16.16 -13.76 -27.76
C TYR A 276 14.87 -13.03 -28.08
N ARG A 277 14.69 -11.83 -27.51
CA ARG A 277 13.52 -10.97 -27.75
C ARG A 277 13.97 -9.63 -28.28
N ALA A 278 13.27 -9.15 -29.30
CA ALA A 278 13.38 -7.79 -29.79
C ALA A 278 11.98 -7.18 -29.87
N GLY A 279 11.79 -6.02 -29.26
CA GLY A 279 10.47 -5.40 -29.14
C GLY A 279 10.47 -3.92 -29.46
N ILE A 280 9.32 -3.41 -29.89
CA ILE A 280 9.02 -1.98 -30.03
C ILE A 280 7.72 -1.70 -29.27
N ALA A 281 7.68 -0.58 -28.56
CA ALA A 281 6.48 -0.13 -27.88
C ALA A 281 6.25 1.36 -28.08
N TRP A 282 4.98 1.70 -28.24
CA TRP A 282 4.51 3.08 -28.34
C TRP A 282 3.53 3.38 -27.21
N LYS A 283 3.82 4.40 -26.39
CA LYS A 283 3.05 4.75 -25.18
C LYS A 283 2.65 6.23 -25.20
N GLN A 284 1.36 6.50 -25.34
CA GLN A 284 0.81 7.86 -25.30
C GLN A 284 -0.31 8.00 -24.27
N ARG A 285 -0.04 8.72 -23.17
CA ARG A 285 -0.98 8.95 -22.06
C ARG A 285 -1.56 7.64 -21.53
N ASP A 286 -2.80 7.35 -21.91
CA ASP A 286 -3.56 6.18 -21.47
C ASP A 286 -3.54 5.04 -22.48
N ILE A 287 -2.88 5.19 -23.63
CA ILE A 287 -2.82 4.19 -24.68
C ILE A 287 -1.40 3.66 -24.80
N ARG A 288 -1.29 2.35 -24.99
CA ARG A 288 -0.04 1.69 -25.25
C ARG A 288 -0.23 0.58 -26.27
N TRP A 289 0.74 0.43 -27.16
CA TRP A 289 0.85 -0.65 -28.12
C TRP A 289 2.25 -1.24 -28.03
N ASP A 290 2.33 -2.57 -28.08
CA ASP A 290 3.57 -3.33 -27.99
C ASP A 290 3.61 -4.36 -29.13
N ALA A 291 4.81 -4.59 -29.67
CA ALA A 291 5.08 -5.66 -30.62
C ALA A 291 6.47 -6.24 -30.37
N ASP A 292 6.53 -7.56 -30.21
CA ASP A 292 7.75 -8.30 -29.93
C ASP A 292 7.96 -9.40 -30.98
N CYS A 293 9.22 -9.62 -31.34
CA CYS A 293 9.72 -10.76 -32.09
C CYS A 293 10.62 -11.59 -31.17
N ILE A 294 10.37 -12.88 -31.10
CA ILE A 294 10.97 -13.81 -30.15
C ILE A 294 11.57 -14.96 -30.94
N TYR A 295 12.84 -15.27 -30.70
CA TYR A 295 13.51 -16.46 -31.22
C TYR A 295 13.87 -17.37 -30.07
N ARG A 296 13.39 -18.63 -30.13
CA ARG A 296 13.66 -19.65 -29.12
C ARG A 296 13.61 -21.03 -29.77
N ALA A 297 14.54 -21.91 -29.41
CA ALA A 297 14.56 -23.31 -29.86
C ALA A 297 14.37 -23.48 -31.39
N ASN A 298 15.10 -22.67 -32.18
CA ASN A 298 15.00 -22.60 -33.65
C ASN A 298 13.62 -22.24 -34.21
N ASN A 299 12.75 -21.60 -33.43
CA ASN A 299 11.43 -21.14 -33.84
C ASN A 299 11.29 -19.64 -33.61
N TRP A 300 10.60 -18.98 -34.55
CA TRP A 300 10.23 -17.58 -34.46
C TRP A 300 8.80 -17.44 -33.96
N TYR A 301 8.58 -16.51 -33.05
CA TYR A 301 7.28 -16.11 -32.57
C TYR A 301 7.14 -14.59 -32.66
N GLY A 302 5.95 -14.13 -33.03
CA GLY A 302 5.54 -12.74 -32.98
C GLY A 302 4.45 -12.56 -31.94
N ALA A 303 4.51 -11.47 -31.21
CA ALA A 303 3.47 -11.05 -30.27
C ALA A 303 3.15 -9.58 -30.48
N THR A 304 1.88 -9.22 -30.32
CA THR A 304 1.48 -7.81 -30.27
C THR A 304 0.31 -7.61 -29.31
N GLY A 305 0.26 -6.46 -28.68
CA GLY A 305 -0.76 -6.14 -27.69
C GLY A 305 -1.10 -4.66 -27.64
N PHE A 306 -2.28 -4.38 -27.11
CA PHE A 306 -2.80 -3.03 -26.90
C PHE A 306 -3.32 -2.90 -25.47
N GLU A 307 -3.02 -1.78 -24.82
CA GLU A 307 -3.49 -1.40 -23.49
C GLU A 307 -4.17 -0.03 -23.57
N LYS A 308 -5.37 0.08 -22.98
CA LYS A 308 -6.09 1.34 -22.82
C LYS A 308 -6.51 1.54 -21.37
N TRP A 309 -6.03 2.61 -20.76
CA TRP A 309 -6.49 3.11 -19.47
C TRP A 309 -7.67 4.08 -19.63
N PHE A 310 -8.57 4.03 -18.66
CA PHE A 310 -9.70 4.92 -18.49
C PHE A 310 -9.54 5.60 -17.14
N LYS A 311 -9.29 6.92 -17.17
CA LYS A 311 -9.10 7.77 -15.97
C LYS A 311 -8.00 7.25 -15.02
N LYS A 312 -6.99 6.53 -15.54
CA LYS A 312 -5.94 5.86 -14.76
C LYS A 312 -6.44 4.90 -13.66
N LEU A 313 -7.71 4.49 -13.71
CA LEU A 313 -8.34 3.61 -12.71
C LEU A 313 -8.55 2.20 -13.26
N PHE A 314 -9.07 2.10 -14.48
CA PHE A 314 -9.43 0.85 -15.13
C PHE A 314 -8.70 0.74 -16.46
N ALA A 315 -8.23 -0.45 -16.82
CA ALA A 315 -7.65 -0.73 -18.12
C ALA A 315 -8.25 -1.96 -18.77
N ILE A 316 -8.28 -1.93 -20.10
CA ILE A 316 -8.55 -3.10 -20.95
C ILE A 316 -7.28 -3.41 -21.73
N ARG A 317 -7.02 -4.69 -21.92
CA ARG A 317 -5.92 -5.24 -22.72
C ARG A 317 -6.41 -6.30 -23.67
N ALA A 318 -5.82 -6.29 -24.85
CA ALA A 318 -5.96 -7.36 -25.82
C ALA A 318 -4.60 -7.63 -26.44
N GLY A 319 -4.33 -8.89 -26.74
CA GLY A 319 -3.08 -9.27 -27.38
C GLY A 319 -3.20 -10.58 -28.12
N VAL A 320 -2.33 -10.77 -29.09
CA VAL A 320 -2.23 -11.97 -29.91
C VAL A 320 -0.77 -12.36 -30.02
N SER A 321 -0.49 -13.64 -29.89
CA SER A 321 0.82 -14.22 -30.19
C SER A 321 0.67 -15.36 -31.18
N MET A 322 1.64 -15.49 -32.08
CA MET A 322 1.66 -16.53 -33.10
C MET A 322 3.09 -16.87 -33.49
N GLY A 323 3.35 -18.08 -33.95
CA GLY A 323 4.70 -18.47 -34.35
C GLY A 323 4.86 -19.93 -34.76
N GLY A 324 6.10 -20.40 -34.68
CA GLY A 324 6.48 -21.77 -35.01
C GLY A 324 5.65 -22.84 -34.28
N ARG A 325 5.66 -24.05 -34.83
CA ARG A 325 4.89 -25.21 -34.32
C ARG A 325 3.37 -24.99 -34.22
N ASN A 326 2.82 -24.17 -35.13
CA ASN A 326 1.40 -23.78 -35.13
C ASN A 326 0.96 -23.13 -33.80
N TYR A 327 1.87 -22.43 -33.11
CA TYR A 327 1.51 -21.69 -31.91
C TYR A 327 0.66 -20.47 -32.28
N ALA A 328 -0.52 -20.36 -31.70
CA ALA A 328 -1.36 -19.17 -31.81
C ALA A 328 -2.23 -19.01 -30.56
N MET A 329 -2.18 -17.84 -29.92
CA MET A 329 -2.92 -17.52 -28.70
C MET A 329 -3.50 -16.12 -28.77
N GLY A 330 -4.74 -15.99 -28.29
CA GLY A 330 -5.37 -14.70 -28.02
C GLY A 330 -5.47 -14.45 -26.52
N SER A 331 -5.29 -13.21 -26.09
CA SER A 331 -5.41 -12.78 -24.71
C SER A 331 -6.37 -11.61 -24.60
N LEU A 332 -7.24 -11.63 -23.60
CA LEU A 332 -8.08 -10.51 -23.18
C LEU A 332 -7.93 -10.31 -21.69
N GLY A 333 -7.64 -9.07 -21.27
CA GLY A 333 -7.42 -8.77 -19.87
C GLY A 333 -7.99 -7.43 -19.46
N PHE A 334 -8.14 -7.27 -18.15
CA PHE A 334 -8.52 -6.01 -17.54
C PHE A 334 -7.70 -5.77 -16.28
N SER A 335 -7.57 -4.50 -15.90
CA SER A 335 -6.91 -4.12 -14.66
C SER A 335 -7.64 -3.02 -13.93
N PHE A 336 -7.47 -3.03 -12.61
CA PHE A 336 -7.87 -1.96 -11.71
C PHE A 336 -6.65 -1.44 -10.96
N ASP A 337 -6.30 -0.17 -11.13
CA ASP A 337 -5.26 0.53 -10.35
C ASP A 337 -5.95 1.34 -9.24
N LEU A 338 -6.07 0.72 -8.06
CA LEU A 338 -6.71 1.26 -6.86
C LEU A 338 -5.71 1.88 -5.88
N ARG A 339 -4.46 2.13 -6.30
CA ARG A 339 -3.33 2.75 -5.56
C ARG A 339 -3.48 2.81 -4.03
N PRO A 340 -2.66 2.06 -3.26
CA PRO A 340 -1.38 1.47 -3.65
C PRO A 340 -1.49 0.11 -4.36
N VAL A 341 -2.68 -0.45 -4.51
CA VAL A 341 -2.91 -1.79 -5.05
C VAL A 341 -3.33 -1.73 -6.51
N GLN A 342 -2.75 -2.58 -7.35
CA GLN A 342 -3.22 -2.87 -8.69
C GLN A 342 -3.57 -4.36 -8.80
N ILE A 343 -4.69 -4.65 -9.44
CA ILE A 343 -5.18 -6.01 -9.69
C ILE A 343 -5.32 -6.16 -11.20
N ASP A 344 -4.72 -7.22 -11.73
CA ASP A 344 -4.73 -7.55 -13.14
C ASP A 344 -5.34 -8.94 -13.32
N TYR A 345 -6.20 -9.10 -14.33
CA TYR A 345 -6.74 -10.38 -14.71
C TYR A 345 -6.66 -10.55 -16.22
N VAL A 346 -6.30 -11.74 -16.67
CA VAL A 346 -6.24 -12.08 -18.09
C VAL A 346 -6.80 -13.47 -18.33
N PHE A 347 -7.57 -13.56 -19.41
CA PHE A 347 -8.00 -14.78 -20.02
C PHE A 347 -7.20 -15.02 -21.30
N GLN A 348 -6.66 -16.23 -21.48
CA GLN A 348 -5.95 -16.63 -22.68
C GLN A 348 -6.64 -17.80 -23.34
N LEU A 349 -6.77 -17.74 -24.66
CA LEU A 349 -7.40 -18.78 -25.47
C LEU A 349 -6.40 -19.26 -26.53
N PRO A 350 -6.01 -20.54 -26.53
CA PRO A 350 -5.25 -21.09 -27.65
C PRO A 350 -6.15 -21.18 -28.89
N PHE A 351 -5.72 -20.57 -29.99
CA PHE A 351 -6.37 -20.73 -31.29
C PHE A 351 -5.84 -21.95 -32.05
N SER A 352 -4.69 -22.47 -31.64
CA SER A 352 -4.05 -23.64 -32.21
C SER A 352 -3.20 -24.36 -31.16
N GLY A 353 -2.85 -25.62 -31.42
CA GLY A 353 -2.18 -26.50 -30.48
C GLY A 353 -3.17 -27.26 -29.62
N ILE A 354 -3.35 -26.82 -28.37
CA ILE A 354 -4.19 -27.48 -27.36
C ILE A 354 -5.67 -27.21 -27.67
N LYS A 355 -6.46 -28.28 -27.80
CA LYS A 355 -7.90 -28.25 -28.10
C LYS A 355 -8.72 -28.67 -26.89
N ASP A 356 -10.02 -28.37 -26.93
CA ASP A 356 -11.02 -28.79 -25.94
C ASP A 356 -10.70 -28.33 -24.51
N THR A 357 -10.11 -27.15 -24.37
CA THR A 357 -9.88 -26.51 -23.07
C THR A 357 -10.71 -25.25 -22.94
N SER A 358 -11.01 -24.87 -21.70
CA SER A 358 -11.68 -23.62 -21.36
C SER A 358 -10.74 -22.41 -21.41
N GLY A 359 -9.50 -22.57 -21.89
CA GLY A 359 -8.46 -21.55 -21.87
C GLY A 359 -7.71 -21.46 -20.54
N SER A 360 -6.80 -20.51 -20.45
CA SER A 360 -5.99 -20.23 -19.27
C SER A 360 -6.48 -18.96 -18.58
N HIS A 361 -6.48 -18.97 -17.25
CA HIS A 361 -6.91 -17.84 -16.43
C HIS A 361 -5.75 -17.43 -15.54
N ARG A 362 -5.40 -16.15 -15.54
CA ARG A 362 -4.30 -15.64 -14.73
C ARG A 362 -4.68 -14.34 -14.04
N MET A 363 -4.26 -14.21 -12.79
CA MET A 363 -4.50 -13.05 -11.95
C MET A 363 -3.19 -12.61 -11.33
N SER A 364 -2.96 -11.29 -11.33
CA SER A 364 -1.82 -10.69 -10.66
C SER A 364 -2.25 -9.58 -9.72
N PHE A 365 -1.45 -9.43 -8.68
CA PHE A 365 -1.57 -8.40 -7.66
C PHE A 365 -0.26 -7.65 -7.59
N VAL A 366 -0.32 -6.32 -7.62
CA VAL A 366 0.85 -5.45 -7.48
C VAL A 366 0.60 -4.44 -6.36
N TYR A 367 1.48 -4.40 -5.38
CA TYR A 367 1.49 -3.41 -4.31
C TYR A 367 2.63 -2.41 -4.52
N LYS A 368 2.28 -1.15 -4.71
CA LYS A 368 3.20 -0.02 -4.97
C LYS A 368 3.46 0.73 -3.66
N PHE A 369 4.72 0.81 -3.25
CA PHE A 369 5.11 1.43 -1.97
C PHE A 369 6.38 2.28 -2.09
N GLY A 370 6.78 2.94 -1.01
CA GLY A 370 7.89 3.89 -1.03
C GLY A 370 7.49 5.28 -1.56
N ARG A 371 8.49 6.13 -1.82
CA ARG A 371 8.31 7.50 -2.30
C ARG A 371 8.23 7.53 -3.82
N ILE A 372 7.34 8.37 -4.35
CA ILE A 372 7.22 8.62 -5.78
C ILE A 372 8.06 9.85 -6.10
N VAL A 373 8.96 9.77 -7.07
CA VAL A 373 9.77 10.93 -7.46
C VAL A 373 8.92 11.91 -8.26
N LYS A 374 8.55 13.02 -7.61
CA LYS A 374 7.72 14.08 -8.22
C LYS A 374 8.34 14.73 -9.46
N ALA A 375 9.67 14.76 -9.55
CA ALA A 375 10.40 15.42 -10.63
C ALA A 375 10.18 14.80 -12.03
N GLU A 376 9.72 13.54 -12.10
CA GLU A 376 9.48 12.82 -13.35
C GLU A 376 7.98 12.54 -13.60
N LEU A 377 7.11 13.00 -12.71
CA LEU A 377 5.66 12.84 -12.82
C LEU A 377 5.07 13.91 -13.75
N GLU A 378 4.07 13.52 -14.55
CA GLU A 378 3.35 14.49 -15.37
C GLU A 378 2.63 15.51 -14.46
N PRO A 379 2.81 16.84 -14.69
CA PRO A 379 2.13 17.88 -13.92
C PRO A 379 0.60 17.69 -13.95
N GLY A 380 -0.03 17.66 -12.77
CA GLY A 380 -1.49 17.45 -12.65
C GLY A 380 -1.97 16.01 -12.79
N SER A 381 -1.06 15.03 -12.84
CA SER A 381 -1.42 13.61 -12.78
C SER A 381 -1.95 13.20 -11.39
N LEU A 382 -2.82 12.19 -11.34
CA LEU A 382 -3.28 11.58 -10.08
C LEU A 382 -2.10 11.09 -9.21
N GLU A 383 -1.00 10.72 -9.85
CA GLU A 383 0.27 10.35 -9.23
C GLU A 383 0.91 11.49 -8.44
N MET A 384 0.91 12.69 -9.02
CA MET A 384 1.44 13.89 -8.38
C MET A 384 0.58 14.27 -7.17
N TYR A 385 -0.74 14.29 -7.31
CA TYR A 385 -1.65 14.58 -6.21
C TYR A 385 -1.53 13.57 -5.06
N TYR A 386 -1.43 12.27 -5.37
CA TYR A 386 -1.19 11.24 -4.35
C TYR A 386 0.17 11.42 -3.65
N ALA A 387 1.21 11.78 -4.39
CA ALA A 387 2.53 12.07 -3.80
C ALA A 387 2.50 13.33 -2.90
N ASP A 388 1.79 14.37 -3.31
CA ASP A 388 1.59 15.59 -2.50
C ASP A 388 0.83 15.28 -1.22
N LEU A 389 -0.30 14.56 -1.32
CA LEU A 389 -1.10 14.16 -0.18
C LEU A 389 -0.32 13.26 0.79
N LYS A 390 0.52 12.36 0.26
CA LYS A 390 1.36 11.49 1.08
C LYS A 390 2.44 12.28 1.84
N ASP A 391 3.08 13.24 1.19
CA ASP A 391 4.06 14.12 1.83
C ASP A 391 3.41 15.00 2.90
N GLU A 392 2.20 15.50 2.65
CA GLU A 392 1.41 16.24 3.64
C GLU A 392 1.06 15.38 4.86
N VAL A 393 0.61 14.14 4.64
CA VAL A 393 0.31 13.18 5.73
C VAL A 393 1.59 12.80 6.51
N GLU A 394 2.73 12.60 5.84
CA GLU A 394 4.02 12.37 6.51
C GLU A 394 4.44 13.60 7.33
N GLY A 395 4.29 14.81 6.79
CA GLY A 395 4.58 16.06 7.50
C GLY A 395 3.70 16.24 8.74
N LEU A 396 2.39 16.06 8.61
CA LEU A 396 1.44 16.15 9.72
C LEU A 396 1.75 15.12 10.82
N LYS A 397 2.12 13.89 10.44
CA LYS A 397 2.54 12.85 11.41
C LYS A 397 3.81 13.25 12.16
N ALA A 398 4.77 13.87 11.48
CA ALA A 398 5.99 14.36 12.13
C ALA A 398 5.67 15.47 13.13
N THR A 399 4.89 16.48 12.73
CA THR A 399 4.44 17.57 13.61
C THR A 399 3.64 17.04 14.80
N LEU A 400 2.77 16.05 14.58
CA LEU A 400 2.02 15.40 15.65
C LEU A 400 2.95 14.72 16.65
N SER A 401 3.96 13.98 16.17
CA SER A 401 4.92 13.30 17.05
C SER A 401 5.77 14.29 17.87
N GLU A 402 6.14 15.43 17.27
CA GLU A 402 6.86 16.50 17.95
C GLU A 402 5.98 17.15 19.02
N THR A 403 4.73 17.49 18.68
CA THR A 403 3.74 18.05 19.61
C THR A 403 3.44 17.08 20.77
N GLU A 404 3.35 15.79 20.50
CA GLU A 404 3.18 14.75 21.53
C GLU A 404 4.39 14.65 22.46
N SER A 405 5.61 14.77 21.91
CA SER A 405 6.83 14.78 22.70
C SER A 405 6.93 16.03 23.59
N GLU A 406 6.54 17.19 23.06
CA GLU A 406 6.53 18.45 23.81
C GLU A 406 5.46 18.43 24.91
N ARG A 407 4.28 17.90 24.62
CA ARG A 407 3.23 17.71 25.63
C ARG A 407 3.72 16.83 26.79
N LYS A 408 4.37 15.69 26.52
CA LYS A 408 4.91 14.83 27.57
C LYS A 408 5.94 15.55 28.44
N ARG A 409 6.83 16.32 27.81
CA ARG A 409 7.83 17.13 28.51
C ARG A 409 7.17 18.18 29.42
N LEU A 410 6.13 18.85 28.96
CA LEU A 410 5.38 19.81 29.77
C LEU A 410 4.64 19.14 30.93
N GLU A 411 4.06 17.95 30.72
CA GLU A 411 3.43 17.16 31.78
C GLU A 411 4.45 16.77 32.87
N GLU A 412 5.67 16.39 32.47
CA GLU A 412 6.77 16.09 33.41
C GLU A 412 7.20 17.33 34.22
N VAL A 413 7.41 18.47 33.55
CA VAL A 413 7.75 19.74 34.21
C VAL A 413 6.65 20.17 35.20
N LEU A 414 5.37 20.01 34.83
CA LEU A 414 4.25 20.34 35.71
C LEU A 414 4.20 19.43 36.95
N ILE A 415 4.52 18.14 36.79
CA ILE A 415 4.61 17.20 37.92
C ILE A 415 5.78 17.58 38.83
N ASP A 416 6.94 17.91 38.28
CA ASP A 416 8.11 18.34 39.04
C ASP A 416 7.84 19.63 39.81
N GLU A 417 7.25 20.64 39.18
CA GLU A 417 6.88 21.89 39.83
C GLU A 417 5.85 21.65 40.95
N ALA A 418 4.84 20.81 40.70
CA ALA A 418 3.85 20.44 41.71
C ALA A 418 4.50 19.70 42.90
N THR A 419 5.43 18.77 42.66
CA THR A 419 6.12 18.05 43.73
C THR A 419 7.06 18.95 44.53
N LEU A 420 7.75 19.90 43.88
CA LEU A 420 8.55 20.92 44.55
C LEU A 420 7.69 21.80 45.45
N ARG A 421 6.56 22.31 44.95
CA ARG A 421 5.62 23.10 45.75
C ARG A 421 5.07 22.31 46.94
N ILE A 422 4.79 21.02 46.76
CA ILE A 422 4.37 20.14 47.87
C ILE A 422 5.51 19.97 48.88
N LYS A 423 6.75 19.74 48.45
CA LYS A 423 7.91 19.64 49.34
C LYS A 423 8.17 20.93 50.11
N GLU A 424 8.06 22.09 49.46
CA GLU A 424 8.18 23.41 50.09
C GLU A 424 7.10 23.62 51.15
N ARG A 425 5.84 23.27 50.85
CA ARG A 425 4.74 23.32 51.83
C ARG A 425 4.97 22.38 53.01
N ILE A 426 5.47 21.16 52.77
CA ILE A 426 5.82 20.21 53.84
C ILE A 426 6.95 20.76 54.70
N LYS A 427 7.97 21.38 54.08
CA LYS A 427 9.09 22.00 54.80
C LYS A 427 8.59 23.17 55.65
N ALA A 428 7.80 24.08 55.08
CA ALA A 428 7.21 25.21 55.78
C ALA A 428 6.35 24.76 56.98
N ALA A 429 5.51 23.74 56.80
CA ALA A 429 4.70 23.17 57.88
C ALA A 429 5.54 22.50 58.98
N LYS A 430 6.69 21.90 58.64
CA LYS A 430 7.64 21.36 59.61
C LYS A 430 8.38 22.45 60.37
N THR A 431 8.82 23.52 59.71
CA THR A 431 9.42 24.68 60.40
C THR A 431 8.41 25.37 61.31
N GLU A 432 7.15 25.46 60.90
CA GLU A 432 6.08 26.03 61.72
C GLU A 432 5.76 25.16 62.95
N LYS A 433 5.87 23.83 62.84
CA LYS A 433 5.81 22.91 63.99
C LYS A 433 7.03 23.01 64.89
N ALA A 434 8.25 23.04 64.34
CA ALA A 434 9.48 23.19 65.11
C ALA A 434 9.55 24.54 65.85
N TYR A 435 9.02 25.61 65.26
CA TYR A 435 8.90 26.92 65.90
C TYR A 435 7.85 26.95 67.04
N LYS A 436 6.87 26.04 66.99
CA LYS A 436 5.88 25.84 68.07
C LYS A 436 6.36 24.87 69.16
N GLU A 437 7.34 24.01 68.88
CA GLU A 437 7.92 23.06 69.85
C GLU A 437 9.12 23.64 70.63
N ASP A 438 9.79 24.69 70.14
CA ASP A 438 10.96 25.32 70.81
C ASP A 438 10.60 26.36 71.90
N LYS A 439 9.31 26.58 72.17
CA LYS A 439 8.85 27.36 73.33
C LYS A 439 7.81 26.58 74.12
N GLY A 440 8.29 25.80 75.09
CA GLY A 440 7.49 25.23 76.16
C GLY A 440 7.06 26.30 77.18
N ASP A 441 5.75 26.57 77.19
CA ASP A 441 4.87 26.98 78.29
C ASP A 441 5.38 27.92 79.40
N ALA A 442 4.90 29.17 79.35
CA ALA A 442 4.57 29.96 80.55
C ALA A 442 3.25 30.73 80.30
N ALA A 443 2.32 30.59 81.25
CA ALA A 443 0.92 30.99 81.12
C ALA A 443 0.63 32.48 81.43
N VAL A 444 -0.06 33.15 80.47
CA VAL A 444 -1.28 34.02 80.54
C VAL A 444 -1.31 35.15 81.59
N PRO A 445 -1.60 36.45 81.23
CA PRO A 445 -2.92 36.80 80.66
C PRO A 445 -3.04 37.97 79.65
N ALA A 446 -4.25 38.00 79.08
CA ALA A 446 -5.03 39.13 78.56
C ALA A 446 -4.82 39.64 77.11
N ALA A 447 -5.93 39.54 76.38
CA ALA A 447 -6.46 40.48 75.38
C ALA A 447 -5.73 40.63 74.04
N ALA A 448 -6.16 39.83 73.06
CA ALA A 448 -6.60 40.34 71.76
C ALA A 448 -7.48 39.27 71.09
N GLU A 449 -8.74 39.62 70.82
CA GLU A 449 -9.68 38.77 70.12
C GLU A 449 -9.19 38.45 68.71
N THR A 450 -8.77 37.20 68.46
CA THR A 450 -8.74 36.67 67.10
C THR A 450 -10.19 36.34 66.74
N ARG A 451 -10.88 37.27 66.07
CA ARG A 451 -12.19 37.01 65.47
C ARG A 451 -12.05 35.80 64.53
N GLU A 452 -12.58 34.65 64.93
CA GLU A 452 -12.87 33.55 64.01
C GLU A 452 -13.75 34.10 62.89
N ARG A 453 -13.18 34.16 61.69
CA ARG A 453 -13.93 34.50 60.48
C ARG A 453 -14.84 33.30 60.18
N ARG A 454 -16.09 33.34 60.64
CA ARG A 454 -17.09 32.32 60.34
C ARG A 454 -17.25 32.20 58.81
N GLU A 455 -16.63 31.18 58.21
CA GLU A 455 -16.83 30.83 56.81
C GLU A 455 -18.30 30.46 56.61
N THR A 456 -19.02 31.25 55.81
CA THR A 456 -20.42 30.94 55.52
C THR A 456 -20.46 29.77 54.53
N ARG A 457 -21.14 28.68 54.89
CA ARG A 457 -21.27 27.48 54.04
C ARG A 457 -22.72 27.35 53.55
N HIS A 458 -22.87 27.01 52.28
CA HIS A 458 -24.17 26.82 51.64
C HIS A 458 -24.30 25.40 51.08
N VAL A 459 -25.40 24.72 51.39
CA VAL A 459 -25.73 23.40 50.84
C VAL A 459 -26.62 23.58 49.61
N VAL A 460 -26.10 23.20 48.44
CA VAL A 460 -26.77 23.34 47.14
C VAL A 460 -28.05 22.51 47.10
N ARG A 461 -29.17 23.14 46.80
CA ARG A 461 -30.45 22.49 46.52
C ARG A 461 -30.56 22.13 45.03
N LYS A 462 -31.39 21.14 44.72
CA LYS A 462 -31.61 20.67 43.35
C LYS A 462 -32.15 21.81 42.48
N GLY A 463 -31.37 22.22 41.46
CA GLY A 463 -31.74 23.28 40.52
C GLY A 463 -31.15 24.67 40.82
N GLU A 464 -30.39 24.84 41.92
CA GLU A 464 -29.67 26.09 42.17
C GLU A 464 -28.45 26.23 41.23
N THR A 465 -28.17 27.46 40.81
CA THR A 465 -26.97 27.83 40.03
C THR A 465 -26.03 28.66 40.90
N LEU A 466 -24.76 28.77 40.50
CA LEU A 466 -23.81 29.66 41.18
C LEU A 466 -24.28 31.12 41.19
N GLN A 467 -25.03 31.54 40.17
CA GLN A 467 -25.62 32.87 40.07
C GLN A 467 -26.76 33.06 41.08
N SER A 468 -27.66 32.08 41.23
CA SER A 468 -28.76 32.17 42.22
C SER A 468 -28.22 32.13 43.65
N ILE A 469 -27.12 31.41 43.89
CA ILE A 469 -26.44 31.39 45.19
C ILE A 469 -25.73 32.73 45.43
N ALA A 470 -25.04 33.30 44.43
CA ALA A 470 -24.44 34.63 44.54
C ALA A 470 -25.48 35.73 44.81
N GLU A 471 -26.61 35.68 44.12
CA GLU A 471 -27.72 36.61 44.34
C GLU A 471 -28.30 36.46 45.75
N LYS A 472 -28.40 35.25 46.29
CA LYS A 472 -28.87 35.00 47.65
C LYS A 472 -27.95 35.54 48.75
N TYR A 473 -26.63 35.45 48.57
CA TYR A 473 -25.66 35.80 49.61
C TYR A 473 -25.04 37.19 49.44
N TYR A 474 -25.02 37.73 48.22
CA TYR A 474 -24.41 39.01 47.89
C TYR A 474 -25.39 40.03 47.30
N ASN A 475 -26.66 39.65 47.08
CA ASN A 475 -27.68 40.43 46.36
C ASN A 475 -27.28 40.84 44.94
N GLU A 476 -26.23 40.23 44.38
CA GLU A 476 -25.72 40.52 43.04
C GLU A 476 -25.19 39.23 42.40
N SER A 477 -25.80 38.81 41.31
CA SER A 477 -25.48 37.55 40.61
C SER A 477 -24.06 37.52 40.02
N LYS A 478 -23.43 38.69 39.79
CA LYS A 478 -22.09 38.83 39.19
C LYS A 478 -20.96 38.19 40.02
N TYR A 479 -21.17 38.01 41.33
CA TYR A 479 -20.20 37.40 42.24
C TYR A 479 -20.17 35.86 42.17
N TRP A 480 -20.86 35.24 41.22
CA TRP A 480 -20.80 33.80 40.97
C TRP A 480 -19.37 33.30 40.71
N ASN A 481 -18.52 34.13 40.08
CA ASN A 481 -17.13 33.79 39.78
C ASN A 481 -16.30 33.65 41.07
N GLU A 482 -16.55 34.47 42.09
CA GLU A 482 -15.87 34.38 43.39
C GLU A 482 -16.23 33.07 44.10
N ILE A 483 -17.50 32.67 44.06
CA ILE A 483 -17.96 31.38 44.60
C ILE A 483 -17.31 30.22 43.81
N TYR A 484 -17.25 30.32 42.48
CA TYR A 484 -16.61 29.28 41.66
C TYR A 484 -15.12 29.14 41.96
N GLN A 485 -14.38 30.25 42.06
CA GLN A 485 -12.95 30.25 42.35
C GLN A 485 -12.66 29.67 43.74
N ALA A 486 -13.44 30.05 44.76
CA ALA A 486 -13.30 29.51 46.11
C ALA A 486 -13.61 28.01 46.22
N ASN A 487 -14.35 27.44 45.27
CA ASN A 487 -14.80 26.04 45.29
C ASN A 487 -14.36 25.25 44.05
N ARG A 488 -13.34 25.73 43.33
CA ARG A 488 -12.90 25.17 42.04
C ARG A 488 -12.59 23.67 42.11
N ASP A 489 -11.99 23.26 43.23
CA ASP A 489 -11.62 21.86 43.50
C ASP A 489 -12.84 20.95 43.73
N SER A 490 -13.96 21.51 44.21
CA SER A 490 -15.21 20.79 44.44
C SER A 490 -16.11 20.75 43.20
N ILE A 491 -16.11 21.81 42.37
CA ILE A 491 -17.04 21.96 41.23
C ILE A 491 -16.47 21.38 39.93
N GLY A 492 -15.14 21.39 39.74
CA GLY A 492 -14.49 20.89 38.52
C GLY A 492 -14.71 21.76 37.28
N ARG A 493 -14.07 21.39 36.16
CA ARG A 493 -13.91 22.21 34.92
C ARG A 493 -15.19 22.53 34.13
N GLY A 494 -16.39 22.20 34.64
CA GLY A 494 -17.67 22.35 33.95
C GLY A 494 -18.73 23.18 34.68
N GLY A 495 -18.46 23.66 35.91
CA GLY A 495 -19.39 24.54 36.62
C GLY A 495 -20.72 23.91 37.07
N VAL A 496 -20.91 22.60 36.91
CA VAL A 496 -22.16 21.89 37.22
C VAL A 496 -22.24 21.59 38.72
N LEU A 497 -23.25 22.12 39.39
CA LEU A 497 -23.50 21.87 40.80
C LEU A 497 -24.31 20.58 41.02
N LYS A 498 -23.92 19.77 42.01
CA LYS A 498 -24.68 18.59 42.46
C LYS A 498 -25.54 18.95 43.67
N ALA A 499 -26.76 18.43 43.74
CA ALA A 499 -27.61 18.60 44.92
C ALA A 499 -26.91 18.02 46.18
N ASN A 500 -27.08 18.68 47.32
CA ASN A 500 -26.42 18.43 48.61
C ASN A 500 -24.90 18.69 48.66
N GLN A 501 -24.33 19.32 47.63
CA GLN A 501 -22.94 19.77 47.64
C GLN A 501 -22.78 20.98 48.57
N VAL A 502 -21.73 21.00 49.39
CA VAL A 502 -21.43 22.12 50.31
C VAL A 502 -20.44 23.06 49.63
N LEU A 503 -20.84 24.31 49.43
CA LEU A 503 -19.99 25.39 48.89
C LEU A 503 -19.60 26.36 49.99
N ILE A 504 -18.36 26.83 49.94
CA ILE A 504 -17.82 27.91 50.75
C ILE A 504 -18.21 29.24 50.09
N ILE A 505 -18.86 30.13 50.84
CA ILE A 505 -19.28 31.45 50.37
C ILE A 505 -18.26 32.47 50.91
N PRO A 506 -17.31 32.97 50.10
CA PRO A 506 -16.31 33.91 50.57
C PRO A 506 -16.95 35.27 50.90
N PRO A 507 -16.59 35.95 51.99
CA PRO A 507 -17.06 37.31 52.23
C PRO A 507 -16.43 38.27 51.20
N ILE A 508 -17.26 38.94 50.40
CA ILE A 508 -16.80 39.99 49.48
C ILE A 508 -16.57 41.30 50.26
N THR A 509 -15.33 41.77 50.31
CA THR A 509 -15.02 43.09 50.85
C THR A 509 -15.40 44.12 49.80
N ARG A 510 -16.42 44.96 50.07
CA ARG A 510 -16.78 46.06 49.16
C ARG A 510 -15.68 47.11 49.21
N GLY A 511 -14.82 47.11 48.19
CA GLY A 511 -13.83 48.14 47.94
C GLY A 511 -12.41 47.59 47.98
N GLU A 512 -11.92 47.14 46.83
CA GLU A 512 -10.54 47.29 46.35
C GLU A 512 -10.45 46.57 44.99
N THR A 513 -10.48 47.38 43.92
CA THR A 513 -10.06 46.96 42.58
C THR A 513 -8.53 46.91 42.51
N PRO A 514 -7.96 45.89 41.84
CA PRO A 514 -6.74 46.12 41.08
C PRO A 514 -6.88 45.70 39.61
N PHE A 515 -6.61 46.68 38.74
CA PHE A 515 -5.90 46.60 37.47
C PHE A 515 -6.10 45.37 36.56
N SER A 516 -6.72 45.62 35.40
CA SER A 516 -6.26 45.02 34.14
C SER A 516 -5.88 46.16 33.18
N GLN A 517 -4.70 46.01 32.58
CA GLN A 517 -4.03 46.99 31.75
C GLN A 517 -4.72 47.13 30.38
N GLU A 518 -4.86 48.36 29.91
CA GLU A 518 -4.89 48.66 28.48
C GLU A 518 -3.47 48.50 27.92
N SER A 519 -3.31 47.56 26.98
CA SER A 519 -2.23 47.62 25.99
C SER A 519 -2.88 47.62 24.61
N THR A 520 -2.64 48.73 23.93
CA THR A 520 -2.96 49.02 22.54
C THR A 520 -2.14 48.14 21.60
N ALA A 521 -2.81 47.32 20.79
CA ALA A 521 -2.32 46.85 19.49
C ALA A 521 -3.51 46.82 18.50
N PRO A 522 -3.32 47.26 17.24
CA PRO A 522 -4.42 47.51 16.33
C PRO A 522 -5.13 46.23 15.88
N ARG A 523 -6.47 46.29 15.98
CA ARG A 523 -7.45 45.32 15.52
C ARG A 523 -7.51 45.32 13.99
N VAL A 524 -6.95 44.31 13.34
CA VAL A 524 -7.36 43.93 11.98
C VAL A 524 -8.69 43.17 12.12
N GLN A 525 -9.74 43.74 11.55
CA GLN A 525 -11.08 43.13 11.52
C GLN A 525 -11.07 41.94 10.55
N PRO A 526 -11.68 40.78 10.88
CA PRO A 526 -12.28 39.97 9.84
C PRO A 526 -13.50 40.72 9.32
N VAL A 527 -13.39 41.26 8.11
CA VAL A 527 -14.53 41.71 7.31
C VAL A 527 -15.52 40.56 7.18
N SER A 528 -16.72 40.79 7.70
CA SER A 528 -17.92 40.04 7.35
C SER A 528 -18.18 40.26 5.85
N PRO A 529 -18.37 39.22 5.03
CA PRO A 529 -18.89 39.43 3.69
C PRO A 529 -20.34 39.89 3.81
N ALA A 530 -20.55 41.18 3.58
CA ALA A 530 -21.85 41.73 3.24
C ALA A 530 -22.37 41.07 1.97
N ALA A 531 -23.69 40.93 1.94
CA ALA A 531 -24.50 40.38 0.86
C ALA A 531 -24.02 40.80 -0.54
N VAL A 532 -23.70 39.81 -1.36
CA VAL A 532 -23.80 39.93 -2.81
C VAL A 532 -25.18 39.40 -3.18
N GLN A 533 -26.03 40.31 -3.65
CA GLN A 533 -27.22 39.97 -4.41
C GLN A 533 -26.77 39.27 -5.69
N THR A 534 -26.98 37.96 -5.77
CA THR A 534 -26.89 37.24 -7.02
C THR A 534 -28.21 37.42 -7.76
N GLN A 535 -28.16 38.11 -8.90
CA GLN A 535 -29.26 38.16 -9.85
C GLN A 535 -29.62 36.74 -10.28
N GLU A 536 -30.91 36.41 -10.22
CA GLU A 536 -31.47 35.19 -10.78
C GLU A 536 -31.24 35.17 -12.29
N ILE A 537 -30.35 34.28 -12.75
CA ILE A 537 -30.32 33.89 -14.15
C ILE A 537 -31.28 32.72 -14.28
N THR A 538 -32.45 33.01 -14.84
CA THR A 538 -33.46 32.01 -15.22
C THR A 538 -32.85 30.95 -16.14
N PRO A 539 -32.92 29.65 -15.81
CA PRO A 539 -32.63 28.61 -16.78
C PRO A 539 -33.80 28.48 -17.75
N VAL A 540 -33.50 28.62 -19.04
CA VAL A 540 -34.37 28.22 -20.14
C VAL A 540 -34.69 26.74 -19.99
N LYS A 541 -35.99 26.41 -19.89
CA LYS A 541 -36.51 25.05 -20.05
C LYS A 541 -36.23 24.57 -21.47
N THR A 542 -35.42 23.52 -21.59
CA THR A 542 -35.54 22.58 -22.71
C THR A 542 -35.86 21.21 -22.11
N ALA A 543 -37.07 20.74 -22.37
CA ALA A 543 -37.56 19.44 -21.95
C ALA A 543 -36.94 18.32 -22.81
N LEU A 544 -36.67 17.16 -22.20
CA LEU A 544 -36.83 15.83 -22.78
C LEU A 544 -37.01 14.81 -21.62
N PRO A 545 -37.84 13.76 -21.79
CA PRO A 545 -38.45 13.02 -20.69
C PRO A 545 -37.75 11.69 -20.32
N GLY A 546 -38.00 11.24 -19.09
CA GLY A 546 -38.30 9.82 -18.82
C GLY A 546 -37.29 9.00 -18.02
N MET A 547 -37.51 8.96 -16.69
CA MET A 547 -37.46 7.81 -15.75
C MET A 547 -36.51 6.62 -16.05
N GLY A 548 -35.66 6.14 -15.14
CA GLY A 548 -35.70 6.31 -13.70
C GLY A 548 -34.48 5.73 -12.96
N GLN A 549 -34.46 6.06 -11.68
CA GLN A 549 -33.54 5.66 -10.61
C GLN A 549 -34.38 5.72 -9.30
N PRO A 550 -33.90 5.31 -8.11
CA PRO A 550 -32.71 4.53 -7.73
C PRO A 550 -32.95 3.62 -6.49
N GLY A 551 -31.89 2.99 -5.98
CA GLY A 551 -31.77 2.57 -4.57
C GLY A 551 -30.51 1.73 -4.35
N ALA A 552 -29.30 2.30 -4.28
CA ALA A 552 -28.70 3.08 -3.18
C ALA A 552 -28.54 2.28 -1.87
N ALA A 553 -27.30 1.85 -1.63
CA ALA A 553 -26.77 1.32 -0.39
C ALA A 553 -26.37 2.45 0.60
N PRO A 554 -26.25 2.16 1.90
CA PRO A 554 -25.39 2.90 2.83
C PRO A 554 -24.15 2.04 3.20
N ALA A 555 -22.93 2.54 3.02
CA ALA A 555 -22.17 3.44 3.90
C ALA A 555 -21.62 2.76 5.16
N ALA A 556 -20.28 2.73 5.27
CA ALA A 556 -19.47 2.10 6.30
C ALA A 556 -19.06 3.06 7.42
N ALA A 557 -18.72 2.50 8.58
CA ALA A 557 -18.02 3.15 9.71
C ALA A 557 -17.02 2.16 10.36
N PRO A 558 -16.01 2.63 11.13
CA PRO A 558 -14.64 2.10 11.10
C PRO A 558 -14.31 1.06 12.19
N MET A 559 -13.31 0.20 11.92
CA MET A 559 -12.74 -0.76 12.89
C MET A 559 -11.33 -0.36 13.34
N GLN A 560 -11.13 -0.42 14.66
CA GLN A 560 -9.85 -0.28 15.36
C GLN A 560 -9.09 -1.62 15.34
N ILE A 561 -7.77 -1.59 15.12
CA ILE A 561 -6.90 -2.77 15.18
C ILE A 561 -6.04 -2.69 16.44
N LYS A 562 -6.15 -3.71 17.29
CA LYS A 562 -5.33 -3.94 18.49
C LYS A 562 -4.24 -4.96 18.14
N VAL A 563 -2.99 -4.57 18.32
CA VAL A 563 -1.78 -5.38 18.08
C VAL A 563 -1.69 -6.49 19.14
N ILE A 564 -1.49 -7.74 18.71
CA ILE A 564 -1.07 -8.86 19.58
C ILE A 564 0.12 -9.57 18.91
N GLN A 565 1.10 -9.84 19.75
CA GLN A 565 2.46 -10.32 19.52
C GLN A 565 2.46 -11.84 19.29
N MET A 566 3.15 -12.33 18.25
CA MET A 566 3.33 -13.77 18.00
C MET A 566 4.66 -14.25 18.61
N GLY A 567 4.58 -15.18 19.56
CA GLY A 567 5.70 -16.01 20.01
C GLY A 567 5.79 -17.29 19.16
N GLY A 568 6.99 -17.63 18.70
CA GLY A 568 7.25 -18.81 17.89
C GLY A 568 7.31 -20.12 18.69
N PRO A 569 7.22 -21.29 18.04
CA PRO A 569 7.42 -22.58 18.72
C PRO A 569 8.89 -23.01 18.66
N ALA A 570 9.36 -23.51 19.81
CA ALA A 570 10.66 -24.12 20.02
C ALA A 570 10.69 -25.59 19.52
N ALA A 571 11.88 -26.02 19.16
CA ALA A 571 12.22 -27.34 18.65
C ALA A 571 12.21 -28.42 19.74
N GLU A 572 11.87 -29.66 19.34
CA GLU A 572 12.16 -30.87 20.12
C GLU A 572 12.87 -31.89 19.22
N GLN A 573 14.04 -32.36 19.68
CA GLN A 573 14.87 -33.39 19.04
C GLN A 573 14.44 -34.80 19.46
N PRO A 574 14.62 -35.84 18.62
CA PRO A 574 14.41 -37.23 19.02
C PRO A 574 15.67 -37.86 19.64
N LYS A 575 15.48 -38.68 20.66
CA LYS A 575 16.53 -39.55 21.25
C LYS A 575 16.44 -40.97 20.70
N THR A 576 17.63 -41.52 20.49
CA THR A 576 18.06 -42.84 20.01
C THR A 576 17.81 -44.01 20.97
N ALA A 577 17.59 -45.22 20.44
CA ALA A 577 18.31 -46.47 20.80
C ALA A 577 17.73 -47.73 20.09
N GLY A 578 18.59 -48.57 19.50
CA GLY A 578 18.41 -50.04 19.35
C GLY A 578 19.47 -50.78 20.22
N PRO A 579 19.80 -52.08 20.07
CA PRO A 579 19.32 -53.10 19.11
C PRO A 579 19.11 -54.55 19.70
N GLU A 580 18.94 -55.55 18.81
CA GLU A 580 19.13 -57.04 18.93
C GLU A 580 18.01 -57.93 19.55
N ASP A 581 17.76 -59.20 19.15
CA ASP A 581 17.98 -60.04 17.94
C ASP A 581 17.16 -61.37 18.10
N LYS A 582 16.59 -61.90 17.00
CA LYS A 582 16.33 -63.32 16.61
C LYS A 582 15.35 -64.34 17.29
N LYS A 583 14.70 -65.10 16.37
CA LYS A 583 13.98 -66.41 16.39
C LYS A 583 12.50 -66.36 16.83
N GLU A 584 11.51 -67.00 16.21
CA GLU A 584 11.42 -68.23 15.40
C GLU A 584 10.03 -68.25 14.67
N ALA A 585 9.91 -68.99 13.56
CA ALA A 585 8.64 -69.43 12.92
C ALA A 585 8.60 -70.99 13.02
N PRO A 586 7.51 -71.75 12.72
CA PRO A 586 6.30 -71.39 11.95
C PRO A 586 4.95 -72.05 12.42
N LYS A 587 3.87 -71.70 11.69
CA LYS A 587 2.67 -72.50 11.31
C LYS A 587 1.28 -71.90 11.63
N ALA A 588 0.63 -71.54 10.52
CA ALA A 588 -0.73 -71.86 10.10
C ALA A 588 -1.94 -71.38 10.93
N GLU A 589 -2.61 -70.39 10.33
CA GLU A 589 -4.03 -70.47 9.97
C GLU A 589 -5.07 -70.08 11.03
N VAL A 590 -5.22 -68.76 11.22
CA VAL A 590 -6.52 -68.14 11.51
C VAL A 590 -6.59 -66.82 10.72
N LEU A 591 -7.58 -66.71 9.82
CA LEU A 591 -7.93 -65.49 9.09
C LEU A 591 -8.15 -64.31 10.06
N PRO A 592 -7.37 -63.22 9.97
CA PRO A 592 -7.66 -62.02 10.74
C PRO A 592 -8.73 -61.20 10.02
N GLN A 593 -9.83 -60.97 10.75
CA GLN A 593 -10.88 -60.03 10.39
C GLN A 593 -10.29 -58.64 10.10
N GLU A 594 -10.69 -58.12 8.96
CA GLU A 594 -10.52 -56.74 8.52
C GLU A 594 -10.98 -55.79 9.63
N LYS A 595 -10.00 -55.09 10.24
CA LYS A 595 -10.27 -54.01 11.18
C LYS A 595 -10.70 -52.80 10.34
N THR A 596 -11.99 -52.78 10.01
CA THR A 596 -12.67 -51.65 9.38
C THR A 596 -12.42 -50.40 10.20
N GLU A 597 -11.72 -49.43 9.61
CA GLU A 597 -11.69 -48.06 10.09
C GLU A 597 -13.13 -47.50 10.18
N PRO A 598 -13.45 -46.67 11.18
CA PRO A 598 -14.81 -46.21 11.39
C PRO A 598 -15.24 -45.30 10.24
N LYS A 599 -16.16 -45.84 9.44
CA LYS A 599 -16.98 -45.12 8.46
C LYS A 599 -17.60 -43.89 9.13
N LYS A 600 -17.25 -42.69 8.64
CA LYS A 600 -17.95 -41.44 8.96
C LYS A 600 -19.43 -41.64 8.63
N GLU A 601 -20.26 -41.83 9.66
CA GLU A 601 -21.70 -41.88 9.51
C GLU A 601 -22.20 -40.53 8.99
N GLU A 602 -22.80 -40.53 7.80
CA GLU A 602 -23.60 -39.42 7.32
C GLU A 602 -24.77 -39.18 8.28
N PRO A 603 -25.08 -37.92 8.65
CA PRO A 603 -26.20 -37.65 9.52
C PRO A 603 -27.51 -38.01 8.82
N LYS A 604 -28.23 -38.98 9.40
CA LYS A 604 -29.63 -39.27 9.09
C LYS A 604 -30.43 -37.96 9.07
N LYS A 605 -30.99 -37.59 7.91
CA LYS A 605 -31.92 -36.48 7.74
C LYS A 605 -33.16 -36.71 8.63
N SER A 606 -33.16 -36.16 9.83
CA SER A 606 -34.39 -35.99 10.61
C SER A 606 -35.08 -34.72 10.12
N GLY A 607 -36.38 -34.79 9.82
CA GLY A 607 -37.16 -33.61 9.40
C GLY A 607 -37.10 -32.44 10.39
N PRO A 608 -37.53 -31.24 9.97
CA PRO A 608 -37.30 -30.00 10.71
C PRO A 608 -37.90 -30.06 12.12
N ARG A 609 -37.05 -30.03 13.14
CA ARG A 609 -37.48 -29.96 14.55
C ARG A 609 -37.82 -28.51 14.88
N LYS A 610 -38.81 -28.28 15.74
CA LYS A 610 -39.18 -26.93 16.19
C LYS A 610 -38.63 -26.68 17.59
N HIS A 611 -38.12 -25.48 17.86
CA HIS A 611 -37.60 -25.04 19.16
C HIS A 611 -38.26 -23.74 19.59
N ILE A 612 -38.66 -23.65 20.86
CA ILE A 612 -39.19 -22.41 21.46
C ILE A 612 -38.05 -21.75 22.24
N VAL A 613 -37.68 -20.53 21.83
CA VAL A 613 -36.55 -19.78 22.43
C VAL A 613 -36.83 -19.48 23.90
N ARG A 614 -35.91 -19.85 24.79
CA ARG A 614 -36.00 -19.53 26.22
C ARG A 614 -35.35 -18.16 26.54
N PRO A 615 -35.71 -17.50 27.64
CA PRO A 615 -35.05 -16.26 28.07
C PRO A 615 -33.53 -16.44 28.17
N GLY A 616 -32.76 -15.57 27.49
CA GLY A 616 -31.29 -15.60 27.47
C GLY A 616 -30.65 -16.52 26.42
N GLU A 617 -31.43 -17.31 25.67
CA GLU A 617 -30.89 -18.09 24.55
C GLU A 617 -30.59 -17.21 23.33
N ASN A 618 -29.51 -17.54 22.61
CA ASN A 618 -29.16 -16.94 21.33
C ASN A 618 -28.97 -18.03 20.25
N LEU A 619 -28.95 -17.65 18.97
CA LEU A 619 -28.86 -18.61 17.86
C LEU A 619 -27.62 -19.50 17.90
N GLN A 620 -26.49 -19.00 18.43
CA GLN A 620 -25.25 -19.76 18.60
C GLN A 620 -25.37 -20.83 19.69
N GLY A 621 -25.99 -20.51 20.82
CA GLY A 621 -26.28 -21.46 21.89
C GLY A 621 -27.25 -22.55 21.44
N ILE A 622 -28.27 -22.17 20.66
CA ILE A 622 -29.21 -23.12 20.06
C ILE A 622 -28.48 -23.99 19.02
N ALA A 623 -27.64 -23.43 18.16
CA ALA A 623 -26.85 -24.22 17.20
C ALA A 623 -25.90 -25.19 17.89
N LYS A 624 -25.21 -24.76 18.95
CA LYS A 624 -24.38 -25.65 19.78
C LYS A 624 -25.21 -26.77 20.42
N LYS A 625 -26.45 -26.51 20.83
CA LYS A 625 -27.33 -27.52 21.42
C LYS A 625 -27.80 -28.57 20.41
N TYR A 626 -28.10 -28.18 19.18
CA TYR A 626 -28.71 -29.08 18.18
C TYR A 626 -27.72 -29.68 17.18
N TYR A 627 -26.64 -28.97 16.86
CA TYR A 627 -25.62 -29.41 15.90
C TYR A 627 -24.27 -29.70 16.55
N ASN A 628 -24.14 -29.54 17.88
CA ASN A 628 -22.87 -29.57 18.60
C ASN A 628 -21.81 -28.58 18.08
N ASP A 629 -22.25 -27.58 17.30
CA ASP A 629 -21.41 -26.57 16.66
C ASP A 629 -22.11 -25.21 16.71
N ALA A 630 -21.51 -24.26 17.43
CA ALA A 630 -22.03 -22.90 17.56
C ALA A 630 -21.95 -22.11 16.24
N GLY A 631 -21.05 -22.48 15.32
CA GLY A 631 -20.86 -21.83 14.02
C GLY A 631 -22.02 -22.05 13.04
N ARG A 632 -22.82 -23.11 13.23
CA ARG A 632 -23.96 -23.46 12.38
C ARG A 632 -25.23 -22.64 12.65
N TRP A 633 -25.14 -21.60 13.48
CA TRP A 633 -26.25 -20.67 13.72
C TRP A 633 -26.80 -20.00 12.45
N LYS A 634 -25.96 -19.84 11.42
CA LYS A 634 -26.36 -19.29 10.11
C LYS A 634 -27.42 -20.14 9.42
N GLU A 635 -27.40 -21.46 9.62
CA GLU A 635 -28.39 -22.38 9.04
C GLU A 635 -29.77 -22.19 9.69
N ILE A 636 -29.80 -22.06 11.03
CA ILE A 636 -31.02 -21.73 11.78
C ILE A 636 -31.53 -20.34 11.39
N TYR A 637 -30.64 -19.36 11.24
CA TYR A 637 -31.00 -18.01 10.81
C TYR A 637 -31.63 -18.02 9.42
N ASN A 638 -30.97 -18.69 8.46
CA ASN A 638 -31.44 -18.77 7.07
C ASN A 638 -32.81 -19.44 6.95
N ALA A 639 -33.06 -20.49 7.73
CA ALA A 639 -34.34 -21.20 7.73
C ALA A 639 -35.51 -20.43 8.36
N ASN A 640 -35.22 -19.35 9.09
CA ASN A 640 -36.23 -18.55 9.81
C ASN A 640 -36.15 -17.05 9.50
N LYS A 641 -35.52 -16.65 8.38
CA LYS A 641 -35.28 -15.24 8.01
C LYS A 641 -36.49 -14.32 8.17
N GLY A 642 -37.70 -14.81 7.89
CA GLY A 642 -38.94 -14.04 8.02
C GLY A 642 -39.45 -13.83 9.45
N LYS A 643 -38.81 -14.42 10.47
CA LYS A 643 -39.24 -14.34 11.87
C LYS A 643 -38.37 -13.40 12.73
N PHE A 644 -37.24 -12.90 12.21
CA PHE A 644 -36.33 -12.06 13.00
C PHE A 644 -36.47 -10.59 12.60
N VAL A 645 -36.79 -9.72 13.57
CA VAL A 645 -36.73 -8.27 13.40
C VAL A 645 -35.41 -7.80 14.02
N GLY A 646 -34.51 -7.25 13.20
CA GLY A 646 -33.19 -6.78 13.66
C GLY A 646 -32.19 -7.88 14.03
N GLY A 647 -32.41 -9.12 13.57
CA GLY A 647 -31.48 -10.24 13.77
C GLY A 647 -31.45 -10.86 15.18
N GLN A 648 -32.34 -10.42 16.07
CA GLN A 648 -32.43 -10.92 17.45
C GLN A 648 -33.57 -11.95 17.60
N VAL A 649 -33.35 -12.96 18.44
CA VAL A 649 -34.36 -13.94 18.87
C VAL A 649 -35.12 -13.42 20.09
N LYS A 650 -36.46 -13.49 20.09
CA LYS A 650 -37.28 -13.14 21.26
C LYS A 650 -37.60 -14.38 22.09
N PRO A 651 -37.57 -14.32 23.43
CA PRO A 651 -38.06 -15.41 24.27
C PRO A 651 -39.53 -15.74 23.95
N GLY A 652 -39.88 -17.02 23.91
CA GLY A 652 -41.19 -17.54 23.52
C GLY A 652 -41.39 -17.75 22.02
N GLN A 653 -40.42 -17.38 21.19
CA GLN A 653 -40.54 -17.48 19.73
C GLN A 653 -40.24 -18.90 19.22
N GLU A 654 -41.13 -19.45 18.40
CA GLU A 654 -40.96 -20.77 17.76
C GLU A 654 -40.12 -20.65 16.48
N ILE A 655 -38.98 -21.33 16.44
CA ILE A 655 -38.04 -21.38 15.30
C ILE A 655 -37.88 -22.82 14.78
N LYS A 656 -37.67 -22.97 13.48
CA LYS A 656 -37.38 -24.24 12.81
C LYS A 656 -35.89 -24.52 12.87
N ILE A 657 -35.51 -25.75 13.19
CA ILE A 657 -34.13 -26.22 13.18
C ILE A 657 -33.99 -27.20 12.00
N PRO A 658 -33.28 -26.79 10.93
CA PRO A 658 -33.03 -27.59 9.74
C PRO A 658 -32.39 -28.96 9.99
#